data_AF-A0A8H5GEB9-F1
#
_entry.id   AF-A0A8H5GEB9-F1
#
_cell.length_a   1.000
_cell.length_b   1.000
_cell.length_c   1.000
_cell.angle_alpha   90.00
_cell.angle_beta   90.00
_cell.angle_gamma   90.00
#
_symmetry.space_group_name_H-M   'P 1'
#
loop_
_entity.id
_entity.type
_entity.pdbx_description
1 polymer ?
#
loop_
_entity_poly.entity_id
_entity_poly.type
_entity_poly.pdbx_seq_one_letter_code
_entity_poly.pdbx_strand_id
1 'polypeptide(L)'
;MLLARRSGSRIGQSHRAVSAARVPSHCAHHSTYTEAQNRAMPTSSPTPTASTSSPAYAGVTKAAWNPPNPLPANFIRGGTSKGIFINQTDLPSLIPPSTSSSPSSTLKAKDEEHYETWKRVLLGIMGSPDPEHGRQLNGMGGGISSLSKVVLVRPINDSTAETKKLKEEGVHVEYTFVQVGIRDDAIDIEGNCGNLSSVVGVFALGEGMVPIQAVEENKKGREAVWKDKESGRWYATIKAYNTNTKKVVQTTFPVQVEASSSSSSSSSSLSNNNAANVDAEAGVTPFTTTSPHMSVHTPTSASTSPTQSTGPTTASSPSSSPAPTPSLATSTGTSTTPHNDSPTVSPTVSPTTTKHTSVNFGKSSSEGQTSGLRVTPLLSLPEAGIAGVPGKASRIDLEFLNPAGARTGKLLPSHGGAVTHLENGLPDLTTSLIGKTIIPTSLVDASNPTVFVDSSHMEPYFADYLKDPEGESQTSGFIRDLLEALRLEGAVKMGLWTRSSSSKSSPPQAQPKICVITAPIMNDVHENNVDIVVHALSMGTLHKAIPMTVGLALGVAAGIKGTVVWDVVRKSRTARAGISDAAAIGDKLVRIRHPSGIVDVGADIEYVDEVDGNGEKTRTTVVKSAKVVRTGRRLMRGEVWW
;
A
#
# COMPACT_ATOMS: atom_id res chain seq x y z
N MET A 1 -75.97 -18.89 23.64
CA MET A 1 -76.50 -20.03 24.41
C MET A 1 -75.35 -21.02 24.66
N LEU A 2 -75.30 -21.63 25.86
CA LEU A 2 -74.59 -22.84 26.32
C LEU A 2 -73.15 -23.16 25.81
N LEU A 3 -72.11 -23.44 26.64
CA LEU A 3 -71.93 -24.41 27.77
C LEU A 3 -71.84 -25.88 27.31
N ALA A 4 -70.97 -26.78 27.81
CA ALA A 4 -69.83 -26.78 28.76
C ALA A 4 -68.98 -28.08 28.50
N ARG A 5 -67.89 -28.54 29.17
CA ARG A 5 -67.30 -28.45 30.54
C ARG A 5 -65.75 -28.66 30.42
N ARG A 6 -64.78 -28.31 31.30
CA ARG A 6 -64.68 -27.67 32.64
C ARG A 6 -64.33 -28.57 33.87
N SER A 7 -63.09 -29.06 33.98
CA SER A 7 -62.39 -29.52 35.22
C SER A 7 -60.86 -29.30 35.07
N GLY A 8 -60.02 -28.91 36.04
CA GLY A 8 -60.17 -28.68 37.51
C GLY A 8 -59.65 -29.88 38.34
N SER A 9 -58.93 -29.76 39.48
CA SER A 9 -58.28 -28.65 40.24
C SER A 9 -57.40 -29.27 41.38
N ARG A 10 -56.66 -28.62 42.31
CA ARG A 10 -56.48 -27.21 42.74
C ARG A 10 -55.19 -27.04 43.63
N ILE A 11 -54.57 -25.85 43.62
CA ILE A 11 -53.83 -25.08 44.69
C ILE A 11 -53.11 -25.81 45.87
N GLY A 12 -51.90 -25.34 46.19
CA GLY A 12 -51.33 -25.36 47.55
C GLY A 12 -50.32 -24.21 47.82
N GLN A 13 -50.53 -23.40 48.86
CA GLN A 13 -49.62 -22.34 49.33
C GLN A 13 -49.25 -22.55 50.80
N SER A 14 -48.02 -22.22 51.19
CA SER A 14 -47.67 -21.90 52.58
C SER A 14 -46.44 -20.98 52.65
N HIS A 15 -46.45 -20.03 53.60
CA HIS A 15 -45.33 -19.11 53.84
C HIS A 15 -44.37 -19.63 54.90
N ARG A 16 -43.07 -19.36 54.73
CA ARG A 16 -42.17 -18.97 55.84
C ARG A 16 -40.93 -18.23 55.34
N ALA A 17 -40.56 -17.16 56.05
CA ALA A 17 -39.22 -16.56 56.02
C ALA A 17 -38.37 -17.18 57.17
N VAL A 18 -37.10 -16.88 57.43
CA VAL A 18 -36.20 -15.75 57.09
C VAL A 18 -34.76 -16.28 56.99
N SER A 19 -33.93 -15.77 56.07
CA SER A 19 -32.49 -15.52 56.31
C SER A 19 -31.90 -14.67 55.17
N ALA A 20 -30.86 -13.89 55.46
CA ALA A 20 -30.17 -13.06 54.46
C ALA A 20 -28.64 -13.24 54.57
N ALA A 21 -27.97 -13.32 53.41
CA ALA A 21 -26.52 -13.26 53.29
C ALA A 21 -26.15 -12.28 52.16
N ARG A 22 -25.03 -11.56 52.34
CA ARG A 22 -24.69 -10.35 51.54
C ARG A 22 -23.91 -10.65 50.26
N VAL A 23 -24.16 -9.80 49.25
CA VAL A 23 -23.20 -9.49 48.18
C VAL A 23 -22.10 -8.58 48.75
N PRO A 24 -20.81 -8.81 48.47
CA PRO A 24 -19.75 -7.84 48.67
C PRO A 24 -19.55 -6.96 47.42
N SER A 25 -19.34 -5.67 47.64
CA SER A 25 -18.89 -4.68 46.66
C SER A 25 -17.73 -3.88 47.25
N HIS A 26 -17.09 -3.00 46.45
CA HIS A 26 -15.99 -2.10 46.85
C HIS A 26 -14.65 -2.81 47.17
N CYS A 27 -13.47 -2.15 47.06
CA CYS A 27 -13.13 -0.87 46.44
C CYS A 27 -11.66 -0.87 45.97
N ALA A 28 -11.23 0.18 45.25
CA ALA A 28 -9.81 0.51 45.08
C ALA A 28 -9.27 1.26 46.31
N HIS A 29 -7.95 1.24 46.56
CA HIS A 29 -7.22 2.36 47.18
C HIS A 29 -5.69 2.26 47.01
N HIS A 30 -5.02 3.41 47.09
CA HIS A 30 -3.56 3.57 47.15
C HIS A 30 -2.96 3.14 48.50
N SER A 31 -1.67 2.78 48.48
CA SER A 31 -0.66 3.27 49.46
C SER A 31 0.64 3.50 48.68
N THR A 32 1.38 4.61 48.71
CA THR A 32 1.87 5.55 49.76
C THR A 32 3.07 5.06 50.58
N TYR A 33 4.02 5.97 50.77
CA TYR A 33 5.38 5.82 51.31
C TYR A 33 5.42 5.72 52.86
N THR A 34 6.53 5.17 53.37
CA THR A 34 7.18 5.61 54.61
C THR A 34 8.71 5.53 54.48
N GLU A 35 9.42 6.51 55.03
CA GLU A 35 10.89 6.52 55.25
C GLU A 35 11.22 5.66 56.52
N ALA A 36 12.45 5.38 56.98
CA ALA A 36 13.82 5.87 56.71
C ALA A 36 14.84 4.73 57.10
N GLN A 37 16.16 4.88 57.35
CA GLN A 37 17.10 6.02 57.42
C GLN A 37 18.57 5.56 57.23
N ASN A 38 19.44 6.47 56.83
CA ASN A 38 20.90 6.58 57.07
C ASN A 38 21.75 5.38 57.57
N ARG A 39 22.76 4.99 56.77
CA ARG A 39 24.16 4.96 57.24
C ARG A 39 25.19 5.19 56.12
N ALA A 40 26.40 5.58 56.51
CA ALA A 40 27.35 6.32 55.68
C ALA A 40 28.16 5.52 54.64
N MET A 41 28.65 6.24 53.63
CA MET A 41 29.78 5.86 52.75
C MET A 41 31.08 5.59 53.55
N PRO A 42 31.99 4.81 52.96
CA PRO A 42 33.39 5.25 52.90
C PRO A 42 33.92 5.28 51.46
N THR A 43 34.80 6.24 51.17
CA THR A 43 35.44 6.45 49.87
C THR A 43 36.73 5.64 49.71
N SER A 44 36.90 4.93 48.60
CA SER A 44 38.23 4.68 48.03
C SER A 44 38.16 4.34 46.54
N SER A 45 39.17 4.78 45.80
CA SER A 45 39.43 4.40 44.41
C SER A 45 40.88 3.98 44.29
N PRO A 46 41.16 2.89 43.56
CA PRO A 46 42.38 2.83 42.76
C PRO A 46 42.08 2.47 41.30
N THR A 47 42.90 2.98 40.38
CA THR A 47 42.84 2.71 38.94
C THR A 47 43.75 1.50 38.58
N PRO A 48 43.88 1.13 37.29
CA PRO A 48 43.48 -0.19 36.80
C PRO A 48 44.58 -1.26 36.86
N THR A 49 44.15 -2.52 36.76
CA THR A 49 45.01 -3.64 36.33
C THR A 49 44.36 -4.37 35.17
N ALA A 50 45.14 -4.63 34.11
CA ALA A 50 44.70 -5.43 32.98
C ALA A 50 45.00 -6.92 33.24
N SER A 51 44.04 -7.80 32.98
CA SER A 51 44.27 -9.24 32.88
C SER A 51 43.46 -9.83 31.73
N THR A 52 44.07 -10.76 31.02
CA THR A 52 43.54 -11.33 29.77
C THR A 52 42.75 -12.61 30.00
N SER A 53 41.52 -12.67 29.50
CA SER A 53 40.90 -13.94 29.11
C SER A 53 39.73 -13.73 28.12
N SER A 54 39.96 -14.06 26.85
CA SER A 54 38.86 -14.32 25.92
C SER A 54 38.28 -15.71 26.23
N PRO A 55 36.95 -15.88 26.38
CA PRO A 55 36.34 -17.21 26.36
C PRO A 55 36.40 -17.74 24.92
N ALA A 56 37.37 -18.62 24.64
CA ALA A 56 37.52 -19.23 23.33
C ALA A 56 36.33 -20.16 23.04
N TYR A 57 35.50 -19.81 22.07
CA TYR A 57 34.36 -20.61 21.64
C TYR A 57 34.84 -21.79 20.78
N ALA A 58 35.40 -22.81 21.43
CA ALA A 58 35.95 -24.00 20.81
C ALA A 58 34.84 -24.96 20.31
N GLY A 59 34.16 -24.57 19.24
CA GLY A 59 33.19 -25.39 18.53
C GLY A 59 33.39 -25.25 17.02
N VAL A 60 33.79 -26.33 16.34
CA VAL A 60 33.92 -26.36 14.89
C VAL A 60 32.53 -26.42 14.27
N THR A 61 31.93 -25.25 14.05
CA THR A 61 30.70 -25.13 13.26
C THR A 61 31.01 -25.42 11.79
N LYS A 62 30.04 -26.00 11.08
CA LYS A 62 30.06 -25.98 9.60
C LYS A 62 30.13 -24.53 9.14
N ALA A 63 30.81 -24.28 8.03
CA ALA A 63 30.91 -22.94 7.45
C ALA A 63 29.51 -22.39 7.16
N ALA A 64 29.03 -21.52 8.06
CA ALA A 64 27.70 -20.94 7.99
C ALA A 64 27.59 -20.04 6.77
N TRP A 65 26.39 -19.95 6.17
CA TRP A 65 26.19 -19.13 4.99
C TRP A 65 26.43 -17.64 5.30
N ASN A 66 27.59 -17.12 4.91
CA ASN A 66 27.96 -15.73 5.17
C ASN A 66 27.95 -14.94 3.85
N PRO A 67 26.96 -14.05 3.62
CA PRO A 67 26.92 -13.20 2.44
C PRO A 67 28.14 -12.27 2.38
N PRO A 68 28.50 -11.78 1.18
CA PRO A 68 29.40 -10.64 1.09
C PRO A 68 28.76 -9.39 1.73
N ASN A 69 29.62 -8.49 2.20
CA ASN A 69 29.24 -7.20 2.76
C ASN A 69 30.19 -6.15 2.16
N PRO A 70 29.72 -5.20 1.34
CA PRO A 70 28.31 -4.93 1.02
C PRO A 70 27.68 -5.94 0.03
N LEU A 71 26.37 -5.81 -0.20
CA LEU A 71 25.58 -6.55 -1.20
C LEU A 71 25.14 -5.65 -2.37
N PRO A 72 25.17 -6.10 -3.64
CA PRO A 72 24.60 -5.36 -4.76
C PRO A 72 23.09 -5.12 -4.59
N ALA A 73 22.66 -3.86 -4.67
CA ALA A 73 21.30 -3.46 -4.32
C ALA A 73 20.75 -2.30 -5.14
N ASN A 74 19.42 -2.24 -5.23
CA ASN A 74 18.67 -1.15 -5.83
C ASN A 74 17.66 -0.57 -4.82
N PHE A 75 17.68 0.72 -4.57
CA PHE A 75 16.60 1.39 -3.84
C PHE A 75 15.55 1.88 -4.84
N ILE A 76 14.32 1.38 -4.76
CA ILE A 76 13.27 1.63 -5.77
C ILE A 76 11.98 2.08 -5.09
N ARG A 77 11.36 3.14 -5.64
CA ARG A 77 9.95 3.45 -5.40
C ARG A 77 9.07 2.60 -6.31
N GLY A 78 8.17 1.82 -5.73
CA GLY A 78 7.06 1.17 -6.44
C GLY A 78 5.73 1.63 -5.85
N GLY A 79 4.86 2.25 -6.65
CA GLY A 79 3.64 2.89 -6.14
C GLY A 79 3.96 3.96 -5.08
N THR A 80 3.27 3.92 -3.94
CA THR A 80 3.50 4.79 -2.77
C THR A 80 4.48 4.21 -1.73
N SER A 81 5.16 3.09 -2.04
CA SER A 81 6.20 2.51 -1.16
C SER A 81 7.59 2.72 -1.74
N LYS A 82 8.62 2.66 -0.88
CA LYS A 82 10.01 2.44 -1.30
C LYS A 82 10.49 1.12 -0.68
N GLY A 83 11.54 0.53 -1.25
CA GLY A 83 12.17 -0.65 -0.68
C GLY A 83 13.48 -0.98 -1.37
N ILE A 84 14.29 -1.81 -0.71
CA ILE A 84 15.54 -2.34 -1.25
C ILE A 84 15.25 -3.59 -2.07
N PHE A 85 15.81 -3.66 -3.28
CA PHE A 85 15.72 -4.80 -4.19
C PHE A 85 17.11 -5.43 -4.33
N ILE A 86 17.19 -6.74 -4.06
CA ILE A 86 18.43 -7.53 -4.04
C ILE A 86 18.22 -8.76 -4.91
N ASN A 87 19.29 -9.23 -5.56
CA ASN A 87 19.27 -10.52 -6.22
C ASN A 87 19.27 -11.65 -5.17
N GLN A 88 18.26 -12.52 -5.18
CA GLN A 88 18.15 -13.60 -4.18
C GLN A 88 19.27 -14.65 -4.33
N THR A 89 20.06 -14.69 -5.42
CA THR A 89 21.24 -15.56 -5.48
C THR A 89 22.40 -15.08 -4.60
N ASP A 90 22.37 -13.81 -4.16
CA ASP A 90 23.36 -13.23 -3.25
C ASP A 90 22.95 -13.44 -1.76
N LEU A 91 21.95 -14.29 -1.53
CA LEU A 91 21.45 -14.78 -0.24
C LEU A 91 21.20 -16.30 -0.30
N PRO A 92 21.09 -17.02 0.83
CA PRO A 92 20.77 -18.44 0.79
C PRO A 92 19.32 -18.63 0.32
N SER A 93 19.03 -19.71 -0.40
CA SER A 93 17.65 -19.98 -0.85
C SER A 93 16.79 -20.50 0.31
N LEU A 94 15.90 -19.65 0.82
CA LEU A 94 14.76 -20.10 1.62
C LEU A 94 13.67 -20.69 0.72
N ILE A 95 13.21 -21.88 1.08
CA ILE A 95 11.82 -22.27 0.87
C ILE A 95 11.07 -21.63 2.04
N PRO A 96 10.05 -20.77 1.81
CA PRO A 96 9.31 -20.18 2.93
C PRO A 96 8.63 -21.29 3.75
N PRO A 97 8.69 -21.25 5.09
CA PRO A 97 8.03 -22.24 5.94
C PRO A 97 6.54 -22.32 5.57
N SER A 98 6.01 -23.55 5.54
CA SER A 98 4.59 -23.77 5.24
C SER A 98 3.72 -23.06 6.27
N THR A 99 2.76 -22.27 5.81
CA THR A 99 1.98 -21.31 6.60
C THR A 99 1.32 -21.94 7.83
N SER A 100 1.96 -21.77 9.00
CA SER A 100 1.35 -21.89 10.32
C SER A 100 1.97 -20.84 11.23
N SER A 101 1.13 -20.02 11.86
CA SER A 101 1.55 -19.01 12.84
C SER A 101 2.30 -19.63 14.02
N SER A 102 3.39 -18.98 14.47
CA SER A 102 4.42 -19.51 15.38
C SER A 102 5.33 -20.56 14.70
N PRO A 103 6.64 -20.61 15.01
CA PRO A 103 7.53 -21.67 14.52
C PRO A 103 7.11 -23.02 15.11
N SER A 104 6.23 -23.73 14.39
CA SER A 104 5.83 -25.09 14.73
C SER A 104 7.07 -25.99 14.68
N SER A 105 7.22 -26.83 15.69
CA SER A 105 8.43 -27.62 15.93
C SER A 105 8.89 -28.39 14.69
N THR A 106 10.20 -28.35 14.43
CA THR A 106 10.90 -29.02 13.32
C THR A 106 10.82 -28.31 11.96
N LEU A 107 11.27 -27.04 11.91
CA LEU A 107 12.13 -26.61 10.80
C LEU A 107 13.33 -27.57 10.68
N LYS A 108 13.87 -27.76 9.47
CA LYS A 108 15.17 -28.44 9.32
C LYS A 108 16.25 -27.42 9.65
N ALA A 109 17.33 -27.83 10.32
CA ALA A 109 18.41 -26.94 10.75
C ALA A 109 19.03 -26.08 9.62
N LYS A 110 18.95 -26.51 8.35
CA LYS A 110 19.34 -25.68 7.19
C LYS A 110 18.37 -24.54 6.89
N ASP A 111 17.07 -24.80 6.99
CA ASP A 111 16.03 -23.80 6.73
C ASP A 111 16.07 -22.72 7.83
N GLU A 112 16.38 -23.13 9.06
CA GLU A 112 16.66 -22.27 10.22
C GLU A 112 17.96 -21.46 10.05
N GLU A 113 19.07 -22.08 9.63
CA GLU A 113 20.33 -21.38 9.31
C GLU A 113 20.14 -20.33 8.19
N HIS A 114 19.42 -20.70 7.12
CA HIS A 114 19.08 -19.79 6.02
C HIS A 114 18.18 -18.63 6.50
N TYR A 115 17.23 -18.91 7.41
CA TYR A 115 16.31 -17.90 7.96
C TYR A 115 17.03 -16.90 8.86
N GLU A 116 17.84 -17.35 9.82
CA GLU A 116 18.62 -16.44 10.67
C GLU A 116 19.69 -15.69 9.85
N THR A 117 20.20 -16.28 8.76
CA THR A 117 21.05 -15.56 7.80
C THR A 117 20.29 -14.44 7.09
N TRP A 118 19.07 -14.68 6.59
CA TRP A 118 18.22 -13.62 6.04
C TRP A 118 17.92 -12.55 7.10
N LYS A 119 17.44 -12.97 8.27
CA LYS A 119 17.07 -12.09 9.38
C LYS A 119 18.21 -11.15 9.74
N ARG A 120 19.43 -11.67 9.96
CA ARG A 120 20.64 -10.89 10.23
C ARG A 120 20.91 -9.83 9.16
N VAL A 121 20.90 -10.23 7.88
CA VAL A 121 21.18 -9.30 6.76
C VAL A 121 20.07 -8.25 6.61
N LEU A 122 18.82 -8.68 6.59
CA LEU A 122 17.69 -7.81 6.28
C LEU A 122 17.40 -6.82 7.42
N LEU A 123 17.70 -7.19 8.66
CA LEU A 123 17.70 -6.25 9.79
C LEU A 123 18.85 -5.23 9.66
N GLY A 124 20.07 -5.68 9.37
CA GLY A 124 21.24 -4.82 9.14
C GLY A 124 21.02 -3.79 8.02
N ILE A 125 20.63 -4.25 6.82
CA ILE A 125 20.31 -3.40 5.66
C ILE A 125 19.29 -2.31 6.02
N MET A 126 18.29 -2.64 6.83
CA MET A 126 17.18 -1.73 7.15
C MET A 126 17.41 -0.89 8.41
N GLY A 127 18.49 -1.10 9.16
CA GLY A 127 18.76 -0.39 10.41
C GLY A 127 17.80 -0.78 11.54
N SER A 128 17.46 -2.06 11.62
CA SER A 128 16.57 -2.66 12.61
C SER A 128 17.30 -3.72 13.47
N PRO A 129 16.79 -4.08 14.66
CA PRO A 129 15.73 -3.41 15.40
C PRO A 129 16.18 -2.04 15.93
N ASP A 130 15.30 -1.04 15.85
CA ASP A 130 15.44 0.27 16.50
C ASP A 130 14.34 0.41 17.57
N PRO A 131 14.48 -0.25 18.75
CA PRO A 131 13.41 -0.34 19.74
C PRO A 131 13.10 1.02 20.40
N GLU A 132 14.14 1.81 20.68
CA GLU A 132 14.03 3.05 21.45
C GLU A 132 13.50 4.22 20.64
N HIS A 133 13.82 4.31 19.34
CA HIS A 133 13.47 5.48 18.53
C HIS A 133 12.53 5.11 17.38
N GLY A 134 12.67 3.92 16.80
CA GLY A 134 11.90 3.46 15.64
C GLY A 134 12.09 4.38 14.42
N ARG A 135 13.29 4.92 14.21
CA ARG A 135 13.65 5.85 13.13
C ARG A 135 14.48 5.18 12.03
N GLN A 136 15.18 4.08 12.34
CA GLN A 136 16.04 3.32 11.43
C GLN A 136 17.21 4.13 10.83
N LEU A 137 17.81 5.04 11.63
CA LEU A 137 18.85 5.96 11.15
C LEU A 137 20.19 5.30 10.80
N ASN A 138 20.42 4.06 11.23
CA ASN A 138 21.63 3.28 10.93
C ASN A 138 21.37 2.23 9.85
N GLY A 139 20.67 2.60 8.77
CA GLY A 139 20.37 1.73 7.64
C GLY A 139 19.47 2.39 6.60
N MET A 140 18.96 1.60 5.66
CA MET A 140 18.10 2.06 4.54
C MET A 140 16.61 2.16 4.89
N GLY A 141 16.25 1.98 6.17
CA GLY A 141 14.91 2.16 6.68
C GLY A 141 14.44 3.61 6.70
N GLY A 142 13.26 3.83 7.29
CA GLY A 142 12.68 5.17 7.39
C GLY A 142 11.67 5.33 8.51
N GLY A 143 11.71 4.45 9.51
CA GLY A 143 10.85 4.48 10.70
C GLY A 143 9.36 4.21 10.45
N ILE A 144 8.97 3.89 9.21
CA ILE A 144 7.57 3.63 8.82
C ILE A 144 7.46 2.43 7.89
N SER A 145 6.37 1.67 8.00
CA SER A 145 6.19 0.40 7.29
C SER A 145 6.10 0.53 5.76
N SER A 146 5.87 1.72 5.20
CA SER A 146 5.93 2.00 3.76
C SER A 146 7.37 2.12 3.22
N LEU A 147 8.37 2.22 4.11
CA LEU A 147 9.80 2.35 3.82
C LEU A 147 10.63 1.19 4.38
N SER A 148 10.21 0.56 5.49
CA SER A 148 10.85 -0.65 6.04
C SER A 148 10.49 -1.89 5.22
N LYS A 149 11.08 -2.04 4.01
CA LYS A 149 10.72 -3.09 3.04
C LYS A 149 11.92 -3.59 2.22
N VAL A 150 12.00 -4.90 2.04
CA VAL A 150 12.94 -5.54 1.09
C VAL A 150 12.16 -6.43 0.11
N VAL A 151 12.68 -6.54 -1.11
CA VAL A 151 12.21 -7.49 -2.14
C VAL A 151 13.42 -8.24 -2.68
N LEU A 152 13.36 -9.57 -2.60
CA LEU A 152 14.39 -10.46 -3.11
C LEU A 152 13.87 -11.06 -4.41
N VAL A 153 14.61 -10.91 -5.51
CA VAL A 153 14.20 -11.37 -6.85
C VAL A 153 15.29 -12.23 -7.45
N ARG A 154 14.93 -13.29 -8.18
CA ARG A 154 15.89 -14.09 -8.95
C ARG A 154 15.24 -14.65 -10.22
N PRO A 155 16.02 -15.07 -11.24
CA PRO A 155 15.52 -15.91 -12.32
C PRO A 155 14.73 -17.12 -11.79
N ILE A 156 13.69 -17.51 -12.54
CA ILE A 156 12.98 -18.76 -12.26
C ILE A 156 13.91 -19.96 -12.48
N ASN A 157 13.85 -20.96 -11.60
CA ASN A 157 14.67 -22.16 -11.70
C ASN A 157 13.81 -23.41 -11.97
N ASP A 158 14.42 -24.45 -12.54
CA ASP A 158 13.72 -25.70 -12.89
C ASP A 158 13.87 -26.79 -11.82
N SER A 159 14.18 -26.43 -10.57
CA SER A 159 14.49 -27.39 -9.50
C SER A 159 13.29 -28.15 -8.94
N THR A 160 12.06 -27.69 -9.22
CA THR A 160 10.82 -28.32 -8.75
C THR A 160 9.80 -28.45 -9.88
N ALA A 161 8.84 -29.37 -9.74
CA ALA A 161 7.74 -29.50 -10.69
C ALA A 161 6.86 -28.24 -10.77
N GLU A 162 6.70 -27.50 -9.66
CA GLU A 162 5.97 -26.23 -9.63
C GLU A 162 6.71 -25.15 -10.43
N THR A 163 8.01 -24.93 -10.14
CA THR A 163 8.78 -23.88 -10.81
C THR A 163 9.05 -24.17 -12.28
N LYS A 164 9.25 -25.45 -12.65
CA LYS A 164 9.30 -25.89 -14.06
C LYS A 164 7.97 -25.60 -14.78
N LYS A 165 6.83 -25.94 -14.18
CA LYS A 165 5.50 -25.62 -14.75
C LYS A 165 5.31 -24.11 -14.92
N LEU A 166 5.68 -23.31 -13.92
CA LEU A 166 5.57 -21.85 -13.99
C LEU A 166 6.42 -21.26 -15.12
N LYS A 167 7.60 -21.83 -15.40
CA LYS A 167 8.43 -21.46 -16.56
C LYS A 167 7.80 -21.89 -17.89
N GLU A 168 7.18 -23.06 -17.95
CA GLU A 168 6.38 -23.52 -19.10
C GLU A 168 5.16 -22.60 -19.36
N GLU A 169 4.58 -22.00 -18.31
CA GLU A 169 3.55 -20.95 -18.38
C GLU A 169 4.11 -19.53 -18.69
N GLY A 170 5.43 -19.41 -18.89
CA GLY A 170 6.11 -18.16 -19.26
C GLY A 170 6.33 -17.18 -18.11
N VAL A 171 6.49 -17.67 -16.86
CA VAL A 171 7.04 -16.87 -15.76
C VAL A 171 8.55 -16.69 -15.95
N HIS A 172 9.07 -15.48 -15.69
CA HIS A 172 10.47 -15.13 -15.94
C HIS A 172 11.32 -15.14 -14.66
N VAL A 173 10.74 -14.65 -13.56
CA VAL A 173 11.40 -14.49 -12.26
C VAL A 173 10.52 -14.93 -11.11
N GLU A 174 11.16 -15.32 -10.02
CA GLU A 174 10.53 -15.53 -8.71
C GLU A 174 10.91 -14.36 -7.78
N TYR A 175 9.98 -13.91 -6.94
CA TYR A 175 10.26 -12.88 -5.94
C TYR A 175 9.63 -13.15 -4.58
N THR A 176 10.37 -12.79 -3.54
CA THR A 176 9.96 -12.83 -2.14
C THR A 176 9.87 -11.39 -1.63
N PHE A 177 8.69 -10.97 -1.18
CA PHE A 177 8.54 -9.73 -0.41
C PHE A 177 8.89 -10.00 1.06
N VAL A 178 9.56 -9.05 1.71
CA VAL A 178 9.83 -9.07 3.16
C VAL A 178 9.41 -7.73 3.78
N GLN A 179 8.49 -7.78 4.73
CA GLN A 179 8.21 -6.67 5.63
C GLN A 179 9.17 -6.77 6.82
N VAL A 180 10.06 -5.79 6.99
CA VAL A 180 11.03 -5.79 8.09
C VAL A 180 10.46 -4.99 9.26
N GLY A 181 10.58 -5.55 10.48
CA GLY A 181 10.27 -4.91 11.75
C GLY A 181 11.01 -3.58 11.92
N ILE A 182 10.48 -2.70 12.75
CA ILE A 182 11.04 -1.35 12.97
C ILE A 182 11.64 -1.25 14.37
N ARG A 183 10.90 -1.73 15.38
CA ARG A 183 11.34 -1.76 16.79
C ARG A 183 11.78 -3.14 17.26
N ASP A 184 11.48 -4.13 16.44
CA ASP A 184 11.56 -5.57 16.67
C ASP A 184 12.41 -6.24 15.58
N ASP A 185 12.92 -7.43 15.88
CA ASP A 185 13.72 -8.27 14.98
C ASP A 185 12.88 -9.12 14.01
N ALA A 186 11.58 -8.82 13.93
CA ALA A 186 10.61 -9.55 13.13
C ALA A 186 10.82 -9.35 11.63
N ILE A 187 10.69 -10.42 10.85
CA ILE A 187 10.58 -10.37 9.39
C ILE A 187 9.31 -11.11 8.95
N ASP A 188 8.35 -10.39 8.37
CA ASP A 188 7.13 -10.96 7.79
C ASP A 188 7.36 -11.31 6.31
N ILE A 189 7.13 -12.60 6.01
CA ILE A 189 7.21 -13.21 4.68
C ILE A 189 5.91 -13.93 4.30
N GLU A 190 4.80 -13.71 5.03
CA GLU A 190 3.48 -14.24 4.68
C GLU A 190 2.78 -13.34 3.64
N GLY A 191 2.99 -12.01 3.74
CA GLY A 191 2.34 -11.01 2.90
C GLY A 191 2.97 -10.80 1.51
N ASN A 192 2.33 -9.94 0.71
CA ASN A 192 2.90 -9.36 -0.51
C ASN A 192 2.63 -7.85 -0.54
N CYS A 193 3.65 -7.05 -0.86
CA CYS A 193 3.49 -5.62 -1.09
C CYS A 193 3.13 -5.33 -2.56
N GLY A 194 1.83 -5.14 -2.84
CA GLY A 194 1.33 -4.78 -4.17
C GLY A 194 1.91 -3.49 -4.77
N ASN A 195 2.35 -2.56 -3.92
CA ASN A 195 3.10 -1.37 -4.35
C ASN A 195 4.45 -1.74 -4.96
N LEU A 196 5.27 -2.54 -4.27
CA LEU A 196 6.59 -2.94 -4.74
C LEU A 196 6.52 -4.03 -5.83
N SER A 197 5.45 -4.83 -5.86
CA SER A 197 5.13 -5.76 -6.96
C SER A 197 5.16 -5.08 -8.33
N SER A 198 4.73 -3.80 -8.41
CA SER A 198 4.74 -3.03 -9.66
C SER A 198 6.13 -2.77 -10.26
N VAL A 199 7.21 -2.97 -9.51
CA VAL A 199 8.59 -2.75 -10.00
C VAL A 199 9.48 -3.98 -9.93
N VAL A 200 8.93 -5.17 -9.65
CA VAL A 200 9.66 -6.45 -9.70
C VAL A 200 10.16 -6.73 -11.12
N GLY A 201 9.29 -6.61 -12.13
CA GLY A 201 9.69 -6.80 -13.53
C GLY A 201 10.68 -5.73 -14.03
N VAL A 202 10.53 -4.50 -13.52
CA VAL A 202 11.45 -3.37 -13.79
C VAL A 202 12.85 -3.67 -13.26
N PHE A 203 12.97 -4.17 -12.02
CA PHE A 203 14.24 -4.62 -11.46
C PHE A 203 14.80 -5.82 -12.23
N ALA A 204 13.99 -6.86 -12.45
CA ALA A 204 14.41 -8.09 -13.14
C ALA A 204 14.99 -7.81 -14.53
N LEU A 205 14.31 -7.00 -15.36
CA LEU A 205 14.82 -6.62 -16.67
C LEU A 205 16.05 -5.69 -16.55
N GLY A 206 15.99 -4.72 -15.63
CA GLY A 206 17.06 -3.74 -15.38
C GLY A 206 18.32 -4.27 -14.69
N GLU A 207 18.34 -5.55 -14.30
CA GLU A 207 19.51 -6.29 -13.80
C GLU A 207 19.87 -7.52 -14.68
N GLY A 208 19.18 -7.72 -15.81
CA GLY A 208 19.48 -8.82 -16.76
C GLY A 208 18.98 -10.20 -16.33
N MET A 209 18.03 -10.30 -15.40
CA MET A 209 17.46 -11.58 -14.92
C MET A 209 16.47 -12.22 -15.90
N VAL A 210 16.06 -11.51 -16.94
CA VAL A 210 15.10 -11.96 -17.95
C VAL A 210 15.84 -12.18 -19.26
N PRO A 211 15.76 -13.36 -19.90
CA PRO A 211 16.35 -13.58 -21.22
C PRO A 211 15.63 -12.72 -22.26
N ILE A 212 16.38 -11.88 -22.98
CA ILE A 212 15.81 -10.89 -23.89
C ILE A 212 15.76 -11.43 -25.32
N GLN A 213 14.56 -11.61 -25.83
CA GLN A 213 14.25 -11.63 -27.26
C GLN A 213 13.23 -10.52 -27.52
N ALA A 214 13.59 -9.55 -28.37
CA ALA A 214 12.71 -8.46 -28.77
C ALA A 214 12.11 -8.76 -30.15
N VAL A 215 10.82 -8.42 -30.33
CA VAL A 215 10.08 -8.65 -31.59
C VAL A 215 9.32 -7.40 -32.03
N GLU A 216 9.12 -7.26 -33.33
CA GLU A 216 8.36 -6.15 -33.91
C GLU A 216 6.83 -6.27 -33.75
N GLU A 217 6.32 -7.46 -33.39
CA GLU A 217 4.89 -7.74 -33.23
C GLU A 217 4.65 -8.69 -32.05
N ASN A 218 3.73 -8.34 -31.14
CA ASN A 218 3.28 -9.21 -30.05
C ASN A 218 2.47 -10.39 -30.62
N LYS A 219 3.10 -11.56 -30.77
CA LYS A 219 2.49 -12.77 -31.35
C LYS A 219 2.03 -13.71 -30.25
N LYS A 220 0.95 -13.28 -29.59
CA LYS A 220 0.16 -14.00 -28.58
C LYS A 220 0.87 -14.14 -27.23
N GLY A 221 1.36 -13.03 -26.66
CA GLY A 221 1.61 -12.91 -25.22
C GLY A 221 2.71 -13.82 -24.65
N ARG A 222 3.69 -14.20 -25.48
CA ARG A 222 4.87 -14.98 -25.07
C ARG A 222 6.18 -14.21 -25.17
N GLU A 223 6.18 -13.02 -25.77
CA GLU A 223 7.39 -12.20 -25.93
C GLU A 223 7.53 -11.18 -24.79
N ALA A 224 8.69 -11.18 -24.13
CA ALA A 224 8.98 -10.32 -22.98
C ALA A 224 9.18 -8.85 -23.36
N VAL A 225 9.54 -8.55 -24.62
CA VAL A 225 9.77 -7.19 -25.15
C VAL A 225 9.17 -7.07 -26.56
N TRP A 226 8.30 -6.09 -26.76
CA TRP A 226 7.54 -5.89 -28.00
C TRP A 226 7.39 -4.40 -28.33
N LYS A 227 7.19 -4.08 -29.61
CA LYS A 227 6.91 -2.71 -30.07
C LYS A 227 5.42 -2.51 -30.26
N ASP A 228 4.88 -1.44 -29.69
CA ASP A 228 3.52 -0.99 -29.97
C ASP A 228 3.44 -0.35 -31.36
N LYS A 229 2.35 -0.65 -32.08
CA LYS A 229 2.14 -0.20 -33.47
C LYS A 229 1.55 1.20 -33.56
N GLU A 230 0.76 1.63 -32.57
CA GLU A 230 0.08 2.94 -32.60
C GLU A 230 1.01 4.06 -32.11
N SER A 231 1.64 3.88 -30.95
CA SER A 231 2.60 4.85 -30.38
C SER A 231 4.03 4.68 -30.91
N GLY A 232 4.33 3.58 -31.60
CA GLY A 232 5.68 3.24 -32.07
C GLY A 232 6.67 2.89 -30.95
N ARG A 233 6.25 2.85 -29.68
CA ARG A 233 7.12 2.70 -28.51
C ARG A 233 7.34 1.24 -28.12
N TRP A 234 8.51 0.94 -27.59
CA TRP A 234 8.80 -0.36 -27.00
C TRP A 234 8.24 -0.50 -25.58
N TYR A 235 7.68 -1.67 -25.29
CA TYR A 235 7.20 -2.09 -23.98
C TYR A 235 7.82 -3.45 -23.61
N ALA A 236 7.96 -3.70 -22.31
CA ALA A 236 8.27 -5.02 -21.78
C ALA A 236 7.13 -5.52 -20.89
N THR A 237 6.86 -6.82 -20.94
CA THR A 237 5.77 -7.48 -20.19
C THR A 237 6.36 -8.66 -19.40
N ILE A 238 6.66 -8.42 -18.12
CA ILE A 238 7.37 -9.37 -17.26
C ILE A 238 6.40 -10.02 -16.27
N LYS A 239 6.19 -11.34 -16.43
CA LYS A 239 5.54 -12.20 -15.43
C LYS A 239 6.52 -12.60 -14.32
N ALA A 240 6.12 -12.40 -13.07
CA ALA A 240 6.87 -12.71 -11.86
C ALA A 240 6.00 -13.52 -10.86
N TYR A 241 6.52 -14.64 -10.36
CA TYR A 241 5.85 -15.45 -9.35
C TYR A 241 6.22 -14.99 -7.94
N ASN A 242 5.21 -14.69 -7.12
CA ASN A 242 5.39 -14.32 -5.72
C ASN A 242 5.49 -15.57 -4.84
N THR A 243 6.64 -15.77 -4.21
CA THR A 243 6.95 -16.95 -3.39
C THR A 243 6.14 -17.00 -2.09
N ASN A 244 5.75 -15.85 -1.55
CA ASN A 244 4.95 -15.71 -0.33
C ASN A 244 3.53 -16.27 -0.55
N THR A 245 2.82 -15.74 -1.56
CA THR A 245 1.39 -15.96 -1.79
C THR A 245 1.06 -17.03 -2.84
N LYS A 246 2.07 -17.59 -3.52
CA LYS A 246 1.93 -18.60 -4.59
C LYS A 246 1.09 -18.08 -5.78
N LYS A 247 1.28 -16.81 -6.16
CA LYS A 247 0.54 -16.14 -7.26
C LYS A 247 1.48 -15.48 -8.25
N VAL A 248 1.11 -15.51 -9.53
CA VAL A 248 1.82 -14.80 -10.59
C VAL A 248 1.23 -13.40 -10.76
N VAL A 249 2.11 -12.39 -10.74
CA VAL A 249 1.80 -11.04 -11.21
C VAL A 249 2.49 -10.78 -12.55
N GLN A 250 1.93 -9.90 -13.35
CA GLN A 250 2.50 -9.44 -14.62
C GLN A 250 2.67 -7.92 -14.55
N THR A 251 3.79 -7.41 -15.07
CA THR A 251 4.08 -5.98 -15.12
C THR A 251 4.40 -5.56 -16.55
N THR A 252 3.62 -4.63 -17.11
CA THR A 252 3.87 -4.06 -18.44
C THR A 252 4.27 -2.59 -18.30
N PHE A 253 5.43 -2.22 -18.86
CA PHE A 253 6.03 -0.88 -18.73
C PHE A 253 6.86 -0.52 -19.98
N PRO A 254 7.01 0.78 -20.31
CA PRO A 254 7.78 1.20 -21.48
C PRO A 254 9.30 1.00 -21.27
N VAL A 255 10.00 0.73 -22.36
CA VAL A 255 11.45 0.48 -22.38
C VAL A 255 12.15 1.20 -23.54
N GLN A 256 13.45 1.39 -23.40
CA GLN A 256 14.38 1.80 -24.45
C GLN A 256 15.11 0.56 -24.96
N VAL A 257 15.24 0.42 -26.28
CA VAL A 257 15.92 -0.69 -26.96
C VAL A 257 17.03 -0.11 -27.82
N GLU A 258 18.26 -0.55 -27.59
CA GLU A 258 19.47 -0.08 -28.28
C GLU A 258 20.22 -1.27 -28.88
N ALA A 259 20.78 -1.11 -30.08
CA ALA A 259 21.69 -2.12 -30.61
C ALA A 259 22.99 -2.13 -29.79
N SER A 260 23.42 -3.31 -29.33
CA SER A 260 24.70 -3.44 -28.63
C SER A 260 25.85 -3.29 -29.62
N SER A 261 26.55 -2.16 -29.60
CA SER A 261 27.72 -1.92 -30.44
C SER A 261 28.84 -2.90 -30.10
N SER A 262 29.09 -3.87 -30.97
CA SER A 262 30.28 -4.72 -30.89
C SER A 262 31.53 -3.85 -31.04
N SER A 263 32.36 -3.76 -30.00
CA SER A 263 33.55 -2.91 -29.98
C SER A 263 34.69 -3.48 -30.84
N SER A 264 34.60 -3.30 -32.15
CA SER A 264 35.69 -3.57 -33.09
C SER A 264 36.82 -2.55 -32.88
N SER A 265 37.91 -2.98 -32.23
CA SER A 265 39.09 -2.14 -32.00
C SER A 265 39.77 -1.77 -33.32
N SER A 266 39.55 -0.53 -33.77
CA SER A 266 40.30 0.10 -34.86
C SER A 266 40.85 1.44 -34.39
N SER A 267 42.17 1.50 -34.23
CA SER A 267 42.89 2.71 -33.86
C SER A 267 42.97 3.65 -35.07
N SER A 268 42.33 4.81 -35.00
CA SER A 268 42.58 5.95 -35.90
C SER A 268 42.61 7.25 -35.09
N SER A 269 43.26 8.26 -35.63
CA SER A 269 43.82 9.38 -34.87
C SER A 269 42.83 10.49 -34.49
N LEU A 270 43.17 11.24 -33.44
CA LEU A 270 42.44 12.41 -32.95
C LEU A 270 42.08 13.42 -34.05
N SER A 271 40.87 13.96 -33.96
CA SER A 271 40.65 15.39 -34.20
C SER A 271 39.67 15.91 -33.14
N ASN A 272 39.99 17.05 -32.52
CA ASN A 272 39.18 17.63 -31.45
C ASN A 272 37.99 18.41 -32.02
N ASN A 273 36.82 18.25 -31.42
CA ASN A 273 35.82 19.31 -31.34
C ASN A 273 34.96 19.10 -30.08
N ASN A 274 35.16 19.94 -29.07
CA ASN A 274 34.40 19.89 -27.82
C ASN A 274 33.06 20.62 -27.97
N ALA A 275 31.97 19.89 -27.77
CA ALA A 275 30.65 20.45 -27.49
C ALA A 275 30.07 19.74 -26.26
N ALA A 276 30.48 20.20 -25.07
CA ALA A 276 30.01 19.65 -23.81
C ALA A 276 28.57 20.13 -23.54
N ASN A 277 27.63 19.19 -23.44
CA ASN A 277 26.28 19.47 -22.96
C ASN A 277 26.33 19.45 -21.42
N VAL A 278 25.89 20.52 -20.76
CA VAL A 278 26.10 20.72 -19.31
C VAL A 278 24.79 20.51 -18.56
N ASP A 279 24.75 19.50 -17.70
CA ASP A 279 23.66 19.32 -16.73
C ASP A 279 23.67 20.44 -15.69
N ALA A 280 22.50 21.05 -15.44
CA ALA A 280 22.35 22.16 -14.51
C ALA A 280 21.79 21.70 -13.15
N GLU A 281 22.66 21.45 -12.17
CA GLU A 281 22.25 21.32 -10.77
C GLU A 281 21.96 22.69 -10.14
N ALA A 282 20.80 22.82 -9.49
CA ALA A 282 20.40 24.04 -8.79
C ALA A 282 20.87 24.03 -7.32
N GLY A 283 22.14 24.42 -7.10
CA GLY A 283 22.68 24.67 -5.76
C GLY A 283 22.16 25.98 -5.14
N VAL A 284 21.88 25.97 -3.83
CA VAL A 284 21.33 27.12 -3.07
C VAL A 284 22.38 27.69 -2.11
N THR A 285 22.60 29.01 -2.12
CA THR A 285 22.99 29.92 -1.01
C THR A 285 23.54 31.25 -1.57
N PRO A 286 23.67 32.34 -0.77
CA PRO A 286 22.74 32.86 0.24
C PRO A 286 22.32 34.32 -0.06
N PHE A 287 21.30 34.83 0.63
CA PHE A 287 20.93 36.26 0.54
C PHE A 287 21.89 37.16 1.32
N THR A 288 22.28 38.29 0.73
CA THR A 288 22.77 39.49 1.44
C THR A 288 22.08 40.74 0.90
N THR A 289 21.92 41.75 1.76
CA THR A 289 21.03 42.90 1.56
C THR A 289 21.74 44.14 1.01
N THR A 290 21.07 44.87 0.11
CA THR A 290 21.06 46.35 0.12
C THR A 290 19.94 46.89 -0.78
N SER A 291 19.30 47.98 -0.36
CA SER A 291 18.43 48.84 -1.17
C SER A 291 19.01 50.26 -1.13
N PRO A 292 18.62 51.19 -2.03
CA PRO A 292 17.54 52.11 -1.63
C PRO A 292 16.68 52.74 -2.76
N HIS A 293 15.55 53.37 -2.36
CA HIS A 293 14.79 54.47 -3.00
C HIS A 293 14.25 54.30 -4.46
N MET A 294 12.92 54.33 -4.69
CA MET A 294 12.01 55.50 -4.89
C MET A 294 12.18 56.21 -6.26
N SER A 295 11.12 56.67 -6.97
CA SER A 295 9.66 56.60 -6.73
C SER A 295 8.81 57.06 -7.93
N VAL A 296 7.55 56.55 -8.00
CA VAL A 296 6.33 57.18 -8.60
C VAL A 296 6.29 57.49 -10.12
N HIS A 297 5.30 56.92 -10.82
CA HIS A 297 4.29 57.70 -11.57
C HIS A 297 3.01 56.88 -11.88
N THR A 298 1.97 57.57 -12.36
CA THR A 298 0.56 57.16 -12.47
C THR A 298 0.13 56.77 -13.90
N PRO A 299 -1.04 56.11 -14.03
CA PRO A 299 -1.96 56.37 -15.14
C PRO A 299 -3.35 56.84 -14.64
N THR A 300 -4.16 57.44 -15.51
CA THR A 300 -5.42 58.12 -15.12
C THR A 300 -6.58 57.82 -16.07
N SER A 301 -7.77 57.58 -15.48
CA SER A 301 -9.14 57.82 -15.98
C SER A 301 -9.52 57.63 -17.47
N ALA A 302 -10.60 56.86 -17.67
CA ALA A 302 -11.71 57.27 -18.55
C ALA A 302 -13.04 56.73 -17.97
N SER A 303 -14.16 57.44 -18.14
CA SER A 303 -15.48 57.06 -17.61
C SER A 303 -16.64 57.62 -18.43
N THR A 304 -17.75 56.87 -18.49
CA THR A 304 -19.07 57.33 -18.99
C THR A 304 -20.20 56.60 -18.26
N SER A 305 -21.38 57.21 -18.17
CA SER A 305 -22.60 56.76 -17.46
C SER A 305 -23.79 57.60 -18.00
N PRO A 306 -25.03 57.61 -17.42
CA PRO A 306 -25.75 56.63 -16.58
C PRO A 306 -27.21 56.37 -17.07
N THR A 307 -28.00 55.54 -16.34
CA THR A 307 -29.47 55.72 -16.21
C THR A 307 -29.98 55.15 -14.86
N GLN A 308 -31.17 55.54 -14.40
CA GLN A 308 -31.67 55.33 -13.02
C GLN A 308 -33.07 54.67 -12.94
N SER A 309 -33.39 54.01 -11.82
CA SER A 309 -34.75 54.02 -11.22
C SER A 309 -34.80 53.52 -9.76
N THR A 310 -34.96 54.45 -8.81
CA THR A 310 -35.82 54.44 -7.58
C THR A 310 -36.07 53.16 -6.74
N GLY A 311 -35.93 53.28 -5.39
CA GLY A 311 -36.40 52.33 -4.36
C GLY A 311 -37.85 52.60 -3.87
N PRO A 312 -38.25 52.43 -2.56
CA PRO A 312 -37.42 52.70 -1.36
C PRO A 312 -37.62 51.83 -0.06
N THR A 313 -36.61 51.84 0.85
CA THR A 313 -36.65 51.80 2.36
C THR A 313 -37.42 50.67 3.13
N THR A 314 -37.14 50.29 4.39
CA THR A 314 -36.65 51.02 5.60
C THR A 314 -35.86 50.16 6.62
N ALA A 315 -34.93 50.80 7.38
CA ALA A 315 -34.50 50.49 8.78
C ALA A 315 -33.79 49.13 9.10
N SER A 316 -32.90 49.00 10.10
CA SER A 316 -32.11 49.96 10.92
C SER A 316 -30.97 49.24 11.70
N SER A 317 -29.85 49.93 11.98
CA SER A 317 -28.74 49.46 12.87
C SER A 317 -28.79 50.14 14.26
N PRO A 318 -28.11 49.61 15.31
CA PRO A 318 -26.70 49.96 15.64
C PRO A 318 -25.86 48.73 16.11
N SER A 319 -24.58 48.52 15.75
CA SER A 319 -23.33 49.27 16.02
C SER A 319 -22.81 49.27 17.48
N SER A 320 -21.73 48.52 17.75
CA SER A 320 -20.81 48.78 18.89
C SER A 320 -19.44 48.10 18.71
N SER A 321 -18.35 48.88 18.78
CA SER A 321 -16.95 48.41 18.93
C SER A 321 -15.99 49.59 19.15
N PRO A 322 -15.28 49.62 20.28
CA PRO A 322 -13.87 50.05 20.31
C PRO A 322 -12.99 49.06 21.12
N ALA A 323 -11.85 48.57 20.62
CA ALA A 323 -10.52 49.22 20.61
C ALA A 323 -9.71 48.91 21.93
N PRO A 324 -8.39 49.18 22.04
CA PRO A 324 -7.43 48.04 22.10
C PRO A 324 -6.31 48.18 23.18
N THR A 325 -5.18 47.49 22.96
CA THR A 325 -3.86 47.58 23.67
C THR A 325 -3.70 46.77 24.97
N PRO A 326 -2.47 46.53 25.51
CA PRO A 326 -1.14 46.85 24.97
C PRO A 326 -0.14 45.66 24.91
N SER A 327 0.96 45.88 24.18
CA SER A 327 2.24 45.14 24.34
C SER A 327 3.17 45.88 25.31
N LEU A 328 4.03 45.17 26.07
CA LEU A 328 5.08 45.79 26.89
C LEU A 328 6.41 45.03 26.80
N ALA A 329 7.53 45.67 27.15
CA ALA A 329 8.87 45.11 27.07
C ALA A 329 9.80 45.60 28.21
N THR A 330 10.89 44.84 28.43
CA THR A 330 12.18 45.22 29.06
C THR A 330 12.24 45.77 30.50
N SER A 331 12.94 45.02 31.36
CA SER A 331 13.88 45.51 32.40
C SER A 331 14.84 44.36 32.77
N THR A 332 16.13 44.33 32.43
CA THR A 332 17.30 45.10 32.97
C THR A 332 17.59 44.88 34.46
N GLY A 333 18.72 44.20 34.75
CA GLY A 333 19.36 44.06 36.07
C GLY A 333 20.79 43.51 35.89
N THR A 334 21.76 43.96 36.69
CA THR A 334 23.21 43.90 36.35
C THR A 334 24.12 43.29 37.44
N SER A 335 25.41 43.12 37.11
CA SER A 335 26.57 42.73 37.97
C SER A 335 26.84 41.20 38.03
N THR A 336 28.09 40.68 38.02
CA THR A 336 29.45 41.31 38.09
C THR A 336 30.49 40.44 37.37
N THR A 337 31.64 41.00 36.95
CA THR A 337 32.83 40.30 36.38
C THR A 337 34.04 40.34 37.33
N PRO A 338 35.06 39.46 37.18
CA PRO A 338 36.28 39.91 36.47
C PRO A 338 37.01 38.82 35.61
N HIS A 339 38.06 39.28 34.91
CA HIS A 339 39.08 38.55 34.12
C HIS A 339 39.97 37.59 34.96
N ASN A 340 40.78 36.65 34.43
CA ASN A 340 41.16 36.21 33.06
C ASN A 340 41.50 34.67 33.10
N ASP A 341 42.30 33.96 32.28
CA ASP A 341 43.25 34.22 31.17
C ASP A 341 43.42 32.96 30.24
N SER A 342 44.43 32.94 29.35
CA SER A 342 44.81 31.82 28.45
C SER A 342 46.16 31.16 28.86
N PRO A 343 46.53 29.95 28.37
CA PRO A 343 46.96 29.77 26.97
C PRO A 343 46.46 28.48 26.27
N THR A 344 46.46 28.49 24.93
CA THR A 344 46.14 27.32 24.09
C THR A 344 47.41 26.57 23.67
N VAL A 345 47.36 25.24 23.61
CA VAL A 345 48.44 24.41 23.02
C VAL A 345 47.83 23.44 22.00
N SER A 346 48.44 23.37 20.81
CA SER A 346 48.04 22.46 19.72
C SER A 346 49.11 21.39 19.47
N PRO A 347 48.73 20.14 19.21
CA PRO A 347 49.57 19.18 18.50
C PRO A 347 49.02 18.90 17.08
N THR A 348 49.90 19.05 16.07
CA THR A 348 49.58 18.82 14.66
C THR A 348 49.52 17.32 14.33
N VAL A 349 48.57 16.90 13.50
CA VAL A 349 48.60 15.61 12.79
C VAL A 349 48.43 15.86 11.29
N SER A 350 49.36 15.37 10.48
CA SER A 350 49.36 15.54 9.02
C SER A 350 48.35 14.60 8.34
N PRO A 351 47.76 14.98 7.20
CA PRO A 351 46.82 14.12 6.48
C PRO A 351 47.54 12.93 5.81
N THR A 352 47.15 11.71 6.17
CA THR A 352 47.60 10.49 5.49
C THR A 352 46.92 10.40 4.11
N THR A 353 47.70 10.53 3.04
CA THR A 353 47.20 10.44 1.66
C THR A 353 46.82 9.01 1.27
N THR A 354 45.62 8.57 1.68
CA THR A 354 45.04 7.31 1.20
C THR A 354 44.85 7.40 -0.32
N LYS A 355 45.53 6.53 -1.08
CA LYS A 355 45.35 6.47 -2.53
C LYS A 355 43.91 6.09 -2.84
N HIS A 356 43.18 6.97 -3.53
CA HIS A 356 41.94 6.60 -4.20
C HIS A 356 42.27 5.64 -5.35
N THR A 357 42.29 4.35 -5.05
CA THR A 357 42.21 3.32 -6.08
C THR A 357 40.82 3.43 -6.71
N SER A 358 40.75 4.00 -7.92
CA SER A 358 39.55 3.93 -8.75
C SER A 358 39.30 2.46 -9.11
N VAL A 359 38.48 1.78 -8.31
CA VAL A 359 38.05 0.41 -8.58
C VAL A 359 37.15 0.47 -9.81
N ASN A 360 37.68 0.05 -10.96
CA ASN A 360 36.87 -0.18 -12.15
C ASN A 360 35.72 -1.12 -11.78
N PHE A 361 34.49 -0.81 -12.21
CA PHE A 361 33.28 -1.59 -11.89
C PHE A 361 33.26 -2.94 -12.63
N GLY A 362 34.15 -3.85 -12.20
CA GLY A 362 34.47 -5.15 -12.78
C GLY A 362 33.43 -6.25 -12.52
N LYS A 363 32.15 -5.91 -12.51
CA LYS A 363 31.04 -6.85 -12.72
C LYS A 363 30.03 -6.24 -13.69
N SER A 364 30.43 -6.19 -14.95
CA SER A 364 29.49 -6.00 -16.05
C SER A 364 28.55 -7.21 -16.11
N SER A 365 27.31 -7.07 -15.64
CA SER A 365 26.25 -8.08 -15.79
C SER A 365 25.71 -8.19 -17.24
N SER A 366 26.57 -7.91 -18.23
CA SER A 366 26.31 -8.04 -19.65
C SER A 366 26.14 -9.49 -20.10
N GLU A 367 26.65 -10.47 -19.34
CA GLU A 367 26.53 -11.90 -19.64
C GLU A 367 25.08 -12.44 -19.59
N GLY A 368 24.13 -11.65 -19.07
CA GLY A 368 22.69 -11.98 -19.10
C GLY A 368 21.95 -11.60 -20.40
N GLN A 369 22.52 -10.74 -21.26
CA GLN A 369 21.83 -10.24 -22.46
C GLN A 369 22.29 -11.00 -23.71
N THR A 370 21.66 -12.15 -23.96
CA THR A 370 22.01 -13.12 -25.03
C THR A 370 21.45 -12.80 -26.41
N SER A 371 21.05 -11.55 -26.65
CA SER A 371 20.81 -10.99 -27.98
C SER A 371 21.50 -9.63 -28.09
N GLY A 372 21.81 -9.19 -29.32
CA GLY A 372 22.56 -7.94 -29.58
C GLY A 372 21.79 -6.65 -29.31
N LEU A 373 20.94 -6.64 -28.29
CA LEU A 373 19.96 -5.60 -27.96
C LEU A 373 19.98 -5.32 -26.46
N ARG A 374 20.42 -4.12 -26.08
CA ARG A 374 20.36 -3.60 -24.72
C ARG A 374 18.97 -3.02 -24.46
N VAL A 375 18.22 -3.61 -23.53
CA VAL A 375 16.90 -3.10 -23.13
C VAL A 375 16.95 -2.49 -21.73
N THR A 376 16.42 -1.27 -21.59
CA THR A 376 16.44 -0.51 -20.33
C THR A 376 15.03 0.00 -19.98
N PRO A 377 14.52 -0.20 -18.74
CA PRO A 377 13.23 0.35 -18.32
C PRO A 377 13.17 1.90 -18.35
N LEU A 378 12.18 2.46 -19.03
CA LEU A 378 11.92 3.90 -19.06
C LEU A 378 10.90 4.27 -17.98
N LEU A 379 11.32 4.97 -16.93
CA LEU A 379 10.46 5.27 -15.76
C LEU A 379 10.05 6.75 -15.62
N SER A 380 10.53 7.63 -16.49
CA SER A 380 10.42 9.09 -16.41
C SER A 380 9.37 9.72 -17.35
N LEU A 381 8.66 8.94 -18.16
CA LEU A 381 7.72 9.47 -19.15
C LEU A 381 6.48 10.07 -18.46
N PRO A 382 5.95 11.25 -18.85
CA PRO A 382 4.90 11.96 -18.09
C PRO A 382 3.48 11.39 -18.35
N GLU A 383 3.32 10.08 -18.21
CA GLU A 383 2.09 9.36 -18.58
C GLU A 383 1.05 9.35 -17.46
N ALA A 384 1.41 8.78 -16.31
CA ALA A 384 0.50 8.49 -15.21
C ALA A 384 0.90 9.24 -13.93
N GLY A 385 -0.09 9.78 -13.22
CA GLY A 385 0.02 10.18 -11.82
C GLY A 385 -0.71 9.18 -10.94
N ILE A 386 -0.33 9.07 -9.67
CA ILE A 386 -1.04 8.23 -8.68
C ILE A 386 -1.15 8.97 -7.35
N ALA A 387 -2.23 8.72 -6.61
CA ALA A 387 -2.43 9.26 -5.27
C ALA A 387 -1.19 9.09 -4.37
N GLY A 388 -0.76 10.16 -3.69
CA GLY A 388 0.39 10.14 -2.79
C GLY A 388 1.78 10.19 -3.46
N VAL A 389 1.89 10.39 -4.78
CA VAL A 389 3.17 10.60 -5.48
C VAL A 389 3.12 11.90 -6.30
N PRO A 390 4.00 12.88 -6.06
CA PRO A 390 4.05 14.11 -6.85
C PRO A 390 4.39 13.88 -8.33
N GLY A 391 3.74 14.65 -9.21
CA GLY A 391 4.01 14.68 -10.65
C GLY A 391 3.45 13.48 -11.42
N LYS A 392 4.01 13.26 -12.63
CA LYS A 392 3.75 12.09 -13.46
C LYS A 392 5.03 11.30 -13.69
N ALA A 393 4.89 10.00 -13.94
CA ALA A 393 5.96 9.08 -14.28
C ALA A 393 5.42 7.97 -15.20
N SER A 394 6.29 7.12 -15.74
CA SER A 394 5.87 6.14 -16.75
C SER A 394 4.78 5.23 -16.20
N ARG A 395 3.80 4.93 -17.06
CA ARG A 395 2.72 4.01 -16.73
C ARG A 395 3.28 2.60 -16.59
N ILE A 396 3.00 1.98 -15.46
CA ILE A 396 3.19 0.56 -15.24
C ILE A 396 1.82 -0.07 -15.01
N ASP A 397 1.41 -0.95 -15.91
CA ASP A 397 0.26 -1.83 -15.68
C ASP A 397 0.73 -2.99 -14.81
N LEU A 398 0.23 -3.07 -13.58
CA LEU A 398 0.39 -4.24 -12.72
C LEU A 398 -0.88 -5.09 -12.81
N GLU A 399 -0.71 -6.35 -13.17
CA GLU A 399 -1.78 -7.32 -13.39
C GLU A 399 -1.63 -8.53 -12.47
N PHE A 400 -2.74 -8.96 -11.87
CA PHE A 400 -2.84 -10.15 -11.04
C PHE A 400 -3.55 -11.23 -11.83
N LEU A 401 -2.82 -12.28 -12.22
CA LEU A 401 -3.34 -13.32 -13.12
C LEU A 401 -4.26 -14.29 -12.37
N ASN A 402 -5.33 -14.74 -13.04
CA ASN A 402 -6.36 -15.65 -12.51
C ASN A 402 -6.85 -15.22 -11.11
N PRO A 403 -7.39 -14.00 -10.93
CA PRO A 403 -7.70 -13.43 -9.63
C PRO A 403 -8.95 -14.02 -8.97
N ALA A 404 -9.84 -14.65 -9.74
CA ALA A 404 -11.16 -15.11 -9.30
C ALA A 404 -11.11 -16.23 -8.23
N GLY A 405 -12.08 -16.25 -7.33
CA GLY A 405 -12.28 -17.32 -6.35
C GLY A 405 -11.16 -17.46 -5.31
N ALA A 406 -10.45 -16.36 -5.00
CA ALA A 406 -9.23 -16.36 -4.19
C ALA A 406 -9.39 -16.94 -2.77
N ARG A 407 -10.61 -17.03 -2.23
CA ARG A 407 -10.91 -17.64 -0.92
C ARG A 407 -12.14 -18.57 -0.93
N THR A 408 -13.07 -18.35 -1.86
CA THR A 408 -14.35 -19.08 -1.98
C THR A 408 -14.37 -20.09 -3.12
N GLY A 409 -13.35 -20.10 -3.99
CA GLY A 409 -13.31 -20.91 -5.20
C GLY A 409 -14.23 -20.45 -6.33
N LYS A 410 -14.97 -19.35 -6.17
CA LYS A 410 -15.93 -18.82 -7.17
C LYS A 410 -15.80 -17.31 -7.34
N LEU A 411 -15.95 -16.80 -8.56
CA LEU A 411 -15.93 -15.35 -8.83
C LEU A 411 -17.12 -14.62 -8.16
N LEU A 412 -18.31 -15.19 -8.32
CA LEU A 412 -19.56 -14.78 -7.71
C LEU A 412 -19.99 -15.92 -6.76
N PRO A 413 -19.49 -15.95 -5.51
CA PRO A 413 -19.75 -17.06 -4.58
C PRO A 413 -21.20 -17.17 -4.12
N SER A 414 -21.93 -16.04 -4.12
CA SER A 414 -23.34 -15.98 -3.77
C SER A 414 -24.23 -16.58 -4.86
N HIS A 415 -25.15 -17.47 -4.47
CA HIS A 415 -26.10 -18.14 -5.37
C HIS A 415 -27.04 -17.20 -6.16
N GLY A 416 -27.12 -15.91 -5.81
CA GLY A 416 -27.86 -14.89 -6.56
C GLY A 416 -27.17 -14.36 -7.83
N GLY A 417 -25.92 -14.77 -8.11
CA GLY A 417 -25.16 -14.27 -9.25
C GLY A 417 -24.64 -12.85 -9.02
N ALA A 418 -24.82 -11.96 -10.01
CA ALA A 418 -24.19 -10.64 -10.01
C ALA A 418 -24.73 -9.67 -8.94
N VAL A 419 -25.96 -9.86 -8.48
CA VAL A 419 -26.57 -9.12 -7.35
C VAL A 419 -27.12 -10.11 -6.34
N THR A 420 -26.85 -9.88 -5.06
CA THR A 420 -27.54 -10.55 -3.96
C THR A 420 -28.15 -9.52 -3.04
N HIS A 421 -29.37 -9.82 -2.65
CA HIS A 421 -30.14 -9.05 -1.69
C HIS A 421 -29.75 -9.51 -0.28
N LEU A 422 -29.15 -8.62 0.51
CA LEU A 422 -28.78 -8.85 1.90
C LEU A 422 -29.82 -8.19 2.81
N GLU A 423 -30.17 -8.87 3.89
CA GLU A 423 -30.94 -8.27 4.98
C GLU A 423 -30.03 -7.32 5.77
N ASN A 424 -30.58 -6.19 6.23
CA ASN A 424 -29.82 -5.19 7.00
C ASN A 424 -29.40 -5.71 8.40
N GLY A 425 -30.05 -6.76 8.92
CA GLY A 425 -29.70 -7.43 10.17
C GLY A 425 -29.98 -6.63 11.45
N LEU A 426 -30.67 -5.49 11.36
CA LEU A 426 -30.83 -4.53 12.47
C LEU A 426 -32.31 -4.36 12.91
N PRO A 427 -32.58 -3.92 14.15
CA PRO A 427 -33.96 -3.82 14.68
C PRO A 427 -34.82 -2.77 13.97
N ASP A 428 -36.16 -2.85 14.12
CA ASP A 428 -37.16 -2.02 13.42
C ASP A 428 -36.92 -0.50 13.46
N LEU A 429 -36.29 0.01 14.52
CA LEU A 429 -35.88 1.41 14.64
C LEU A 429 -34.97 1.87 13.49
N THR A 430 -34.17 0.95 12.94
CA THR A 430 -33.26 1.19 11.81
C THR A 430 -33.97 1.08 10.46
N THR A 431 -34.88 0.11 10.31
CA THR A 431 -35.81 0.03 9.16
C THR A 431 -36.61 1.32 9.03
N SER A 432 -36.91 2.00 10.14
CA SER A 432 -37.59 3.30 10.18
C SER A 432 -36.71 4.48 9.71
N LEU A 433 -35.37 4.36 9.71
CA LEU A 433 -34.44 5.40 9.25
C LEU A 433 -34.18 5.31 7.74
N ILE A 434 -33.85 4.11 7.23
CA ILE A 434 -33.50 3.90 5.81
C ILE A 434 -34.65 3.39 4.93
N GLY A 435 -35.80 3.04 5.52
CA GLY A 435 -36.98 2.51 4.82
C GLY A 435 -36.77 1.15 4.14
N LYS A 436 -35.62 0.50 4.35
CA LYS A 436 -35.13 -0.64 3.58
C LYS A 436 -34.60 -1.73 4.51
N THR A 437 -35.35 -2.83 4.64
CA THR A 437 -34.90 -4.06 5.33
C THR A 437 -33.93 -4.87 4.47
N ILE A 438 -34.01 -4.73 3.14
CA ILE A 438 -33.25 -5.47 2.15
C ILE A 438 -32.45 -4.50 1.28
N ILE A 439 -31.16 -4.79 1.07
CA ILE A 439 -30.22 -3.96 0.31
C ILE A 439 -29.57 -4.82 -0.80
N PRO A 440 -29.63 -4.40 -2.07
CA PRO A 440 -28.91 -5.06 -3.16
C PRO A 440 -27.41 -4.79 -3.07
N THR A 441 -26.62 -5.83 -3.24
CA THR A 441 -25.15 -5.79 -3.18
C THR A 441 -24.54 -6.69 -4.24
N SER A 442 -23.27 -6.51 -4.58
CA SER A 442 -22.50 -7.50 -5.34
C SER A 442 -21.42 -8.12 -4.48
N LEU A 443 -21.43 -9.45 -4.37
CA LEU A 443 -20.45 -10.22 -3.62
C LEU A 443 -19.47 -10.81 -4.62
N VAL A 444 -18.26 -10.28 -4.64
CA VAL A 444 -17.23 -10.64 -5.63
C VAL A 444 -15.99 -11.10 -4.89
N ASP A 445 -15.51 -12.30 -5.24
CA ASP A 445 -14.22 -12.80 -4.80
C ASP A 445 -13.26 -12.80 -5.99
N ALA A 446 -12.54 -11.69 -6.13
CA ALA A 446 -11.44 -11.54 -7.06
C ALA A 446 -10.28 -10.82 -6.34
N SER A 447 -9.14 -11.50 -6.23
CA SER A 447 -8.02 -11.20 -5.32
C SER A 447 -8.36 -11.23 -3.82
N ASN A 448 -9.55 -10.77 -3.41
CA ASN A 448 -10.05 -10.84 -2.03
C ASN A 448 -11.59 -10.70 -2.00
N PRO A 449 -12.32 -11.50 -1.20
CA PRO A 449 -13.77 -11.37 -1.07
C PRO A 449 -14.20 -9.99 -0.60
N THR A 450 -15.09 -9.36 -1.38
CA THR A 450 -15.58 -8.00 -1.15
C THR A 450 -17.10 -7.92 -1.39
N VAL A 451 -17.81 -7.28 -0.47
CA VAL A 451 -19.20 -6.86 -0.60
C VAL A 451 -19.21 -5.42 -1.12
N PHE A 452 -19.83 -5.19 -2.27
CA PHE A 452 -20.05 -3.85 -2.83
C PHE A 452 -21.50 -3.41 -2.61
N VAL A 453 -21.70 -2.19 -2.10
CA VAL A 453 -23.03 -1.61 -1.81
C VAL A 453 -23.09 -0.15 -2.26
N ASP A 454 -24.17 0.23 -2.94
CA ASP A 454 -24.39 1.59 -3.43
C ASP A 454 -24.90 2.52 -2.31
N SER A 455 -24.28 3.70 -2.14
CA SER A 455 -24.62 4.61 -1.03
C SER A 455 -26.03 5.19 -1.11
N SER A 456 -26.69 5.16 -2.28
CA SER A 456 -28.12 5.54 -2.42
C SER A 456 -29.10 4.63 -1.65
N HIS A 457 -28.60 3.55 -1.02
CA HIS A 457 -29.34 2.75 -0.05
C HIS A 457 -29.25 3.27 1.40
N MET A 458 -28.42 4.29 1.64
CA MET A 458 -28.09 4.84 2.97
C MET A 458 -27.90 6.37 3.00
N GLU A 459 -28.04 7.09 1.88
CA GLU A 459 -28.10 8.56 1.89
C GLU A 459 -29.38 9.09 2.57
N PRO A 460 -29.34 10.27 3.22
CA PRO A 460 -28.19 11.18 3.38
C PRO A 460 -27.24 10.80 4.53
N TYR A 461 -27.58 9.78 5.32
CA TYR A 461 -26.86 9.39 6.54
C TYR A 461 -25.40 8.99 6.26
N PHE A 462 -25.12 8.44 5.08
CA PHE A 462 -23.76 8.10 4.68
C PHE A 462 -22.87 9.33 4.41
N ALA A 463 -23.40 10.35 3.73
CA ALA A 463 -22.71 11.64 3.59
C ALA A 463 -22.43 12.34 4.93
N ASP A 464 -23.24 12.11 5.96
CA ASP A 464 -22.96 12.56 7.34
C ASP A 464 -21.90 11.70 8.04
N TYR A 465 -21.98 10.36 7.93
CA TYR A 465 -20.96 9.44 8.45
C TYR A 465 -19.55 9.76 7.94
N LEU A 466 -19.41 10.14 6.67
CA LEU A 466 -18.10 10.51 6.09
C LEU A 466 -17.45 11.76 6.72
N LYS A 467 -18.22 12.60 7.43
CA LYS A 467 -17.71 13.79 8.15
C LYS A 467 -17.10 13.42 9.49
N ASP A 468 -17.65 12.39 10.15
CA ASP A 468 -17.25 11.93 11.48
C ASP A 468 -17.36 10.39 11.60
N PRO A 469 -16.48 9.63 10.91
CA PRO A 469 -16.66 8.18 10.73
C PRO A 469 -16.26 7.34 11.95
N GLU A 470 -15.54 7.92 12.91
CA GLU A 470 -15.20 7.29 14.19
C GLU A 470 -16.01 7.88 15.36
N GLY A 471 -16.86 8.86 15.08
CA GLY A 471 -17.61 9.62 16.09
C GLY A 471 -18.71 8.86 16.81
N GLU A 472 -19.07 9.39 17.98
CA GLU A 472 -20.13 8.88 18.85
C GLU A 472 -21.54 9.37 18.43
N SER A 473 -21.67 10.05 17.29
CA SER A 473 -22.97 10.50 16.76
C SER A 473 -23.89 9.30 16.47
N GLN A 474 -25.20 9.46 16.70
CA GLN A 474 -26.17 8.38 16.45
C GLN A 474 -26.14 7.92 14.97
N THR A 475 -25.95 8.86 14.04
CA THR A 475 -25.80 8.59 12.60
C THR A 475 -24.52 7.80 12.31
N SER A 476 -23.40 8.19 12.90
CA SER A 476 -22.10 7.52 12.71
C SER A 476 -22.12 6.10 13.29
N GLY A 477 -22.68 5.92 14.49
CA GLY A 477 -22.92 4.61 15.09
C GLY A 477 -23.76 3.71 14.18
N PHE A 478 -24.96 4.19 13.79
CA PHE A 478 -25.88 3.45 12.92
C PHE A 478 -25.24 3.01 11.59
N ILE A 479 -24.50 3.88 10.91
CA ILE A 479 -23.87 3.53 9.62
C ILE A 479 -22.74 2.50 9.79
N ARG A 480 -21.94 2.56 10.87
CA ARG A 480 -20.97 1.50 11.17
C ARG A 480 -21.65 0.15 11.40
N ASP A 481 -22.70 0.13 12.22
CA ASP A 481 -23.45 -1.08 12.56
C ASP A 481 -24.11 -1.70 11.32
N LEU A 482 -24.69 -0.87 10.43
CA LEU A 482 -25.27 -1.30 9.16
C LEU A 482 -24.21 -1.89 8.21
N LEU A 483 -23.05 -1.24 8.09
CA LEU A 483 -21.97 -1.72 7.22
C LEU A 483 -21.35 -3.03 7.74
N GLU A 484 -21.20 -3.19 9.06
CA GLU A 484 -20.73 -4.45 9.65
C GLU A 484 -21.79 -5.56 9.52
N ALA A 485 -23.07 -5.26 9.73
CA ALA A 485 -24.16 -6.23 9.54
C ALA A 485 -24.23 -6.74 8.09
N LEU A 486 -24.17 -5.84 7.10
CA LEU A 486 -24.11 -6.19 5.67
C LEU A 486 -22.83 -6.99 5.32
N ARG A 487 -21.68 -6.63 5.92
CA ARG A 487 -20.42 -7.36 5.71
C ARG A 487 -20.48 -8.79 6.27
N LEU A 488 -21.08 -8.97 7.44
CA LEU A 488 -21.27 -10.28 8.09
C LEU A 488 -22.34 -11.13 7.39
N GLU A 489 -23.45 -10.54 6.95
CA GLU A 489 -24.43 -11.25 6.12
C GLU A 489 -23.80 -11.66 4.78
N GLY A 490 -22.98 -10.78 4.19
CA GLY A 490 -22.15 -11.13 3.03
C GLY A 490 -21.18 -12.28 3.31
N ALA A 491 -20.55 -12.33 4.48
CA ALA A 491 -19.70 -13.46 4.89
C ALA A 491 -20.47 -14.79 4.90
N VAL A 492 -21.73 -14.78 5.37
CA VAL A 492 -22.62 -15.94 5.33
C VAL A 492 -23.00 -16.31 3.89
N LYS A 493 -23.46 -15.35 3.07
CA LYS A 493 -23.83 -15.62 1.66
C LYS A 493 -22.64 -16.04 0.78
N MET A 494 -21.40 -15.74 1.18
CA MET A 494 -20.17 -16.21 0.53
C MET A 494 -19.68 -17.58 1.02
N GLY A 495 -20.29 -18.16 2.08
CA GLY A 495 -19.81 -19.39 2.72
C GLY A 495 -18.52 -19.21 3.54
N LEU A 496 -18.13 -17.98 3.88
CA LEU A 496 -16.91 -17.67 4.65
C LEU A 496 -17.12 -17.78 6.16
N TRP A 497 -18.37 -17.77 6.64
CA TRP A 497 -18.72 -17.89 8.06
C TRP A 497 -20.14 -18.42 8.24
N THR A 498 -20.42 -19.02 9.39
CA THR A 498 -21.73 -19.58 9.76
C THR A 498 -22.22 -18.92 11.04
N ARG A 499 -23.34 -18.20 10.96
CA ARG A 499 -24.01 -17.59 12.11
C ARG A 499 -24.73 -18.65 12.95
N SER A 500 -24.01 -19.29 13.88
CA SER A 500 -24.57 -20.26 14.84
C SER A 500 -24.17 -19.92 16.28
N SER A 501 -25.12 -19.99 17.21
CA SER A 501 -24.90 -19.86 18.66
C SER A 501 -24.08 -21.01 19.26
N SER A 502 -23.94 -22.14 18.55
CA SER A 502 -23.05 -23.24 18.93
C SER A 502 -21.66 -23.15 18.30
N SER A 503 -21.41 -22.19 17.41
CA SER A 503 -20.08 -22.02 16.82
C SER A 503 -19.12 -21.37 17.82
N LYS A 504 -17.94 -21.98 17.99
CA LYS A 504 -16.82 -21.37 18.72
C LYS A 504 -16.06 -20.31 17.90
N SER A 505 -16.43 -20.08 16.63
CA SER A 505 -15.77 -19.09 15.78
C SER A 505 -16.36 -17.69 15.93
N SER A 506 -15.55 -16.77 16.45
CA SER A 506 -15.84 -15.33 16.45
C SER A 506 -16.11 -14.81 15.02
N PRO A 507 -16.92 -13.75 14.84
CA PRO A 507 -17.20 -13.19 13.52
C PRO A 507 -15.92 -12.74 12.79
N PRO A 508 -15.74 -13.08 11.50
CA PRO A 508 -14.47 -12.86 10.81
C PRO A 508 -14.23 -11.37 10.53
N GLN A 509 -13.20 -10.80 11.13
CA GLN A 509 -12.90 -9.36 11.02
C GLN A 509 -12.21 -8.98 9.70
N ALA A 510 -11.40 -9.88 9.15
CA ALA A 510 -10.54 -9.57 8.00
C ALA A 510 -11.25 -9.71 6.64
N GLN A 511 -12.16 -10.68 6.50
CA GLN A 511 -12.81 -11.06 5.23
C GLN A 511 -14.30 -11.41 5.47
N PRO A 512 -15.21 -11.09 4.54
CA PRO A 512 -14.99 -10.22 3.39
C PRO A 512 -14.73 -8.78 3.82
N LYS A 513 -14.21 -7.95 2.91
CA LYS A 513 -14.25 -6.48 3.06
C LYS A 513 -15.61 -5.96 2.62
N ILE A 514 -15.98 -4.77 3.06
CA ILE A 514 -17.12 -4.02 2.50
C ILE A 514 -16.60 -2.73 1.86
N CYS A 515 -17.18 -2.37 0.71
CA CYS A 515 -16.87 -1.16 -0.01
C CYS A 515 -18.18 -0.47 -0.41
N VAL A 516 -18.41 0.71 0.17
CA VAL A 516 -19.49 1.59 -0.27
C VAL A 516 -19.03 2.27 -1.56
N ILE A 517 -19.90 2.27 -2.56
CA ILE A 517 -19.69 2.93 -3.84
C ILE A 517 -20.72 4.04 -4.05
N THR A 518 -20.30 5.12 -4.69
CA THR A 518 -21.16 6.29 -4.94
C THR A 518 -20.92 6.77 -6.38
N ALA A 519 -21.99 7.18 -7.06
CA ALA A 519 -21.88 7.83 -8.37
C ALA A 519 -21.24 9.23 -8.20
N PRO A 520 -20.32 9.64 -9.09
CA PRO A 520 -19.61 10.91 -8.98
C PRO A 520 -20.56 12.10 -9.17
N ILE A 521 -20.32 13.17 -8.42
CA ILE A 521 -21.12 14.39 -8.46
C ILE A 521 -20.78 15.17 -9.74
N MET A 522 -21.77 15.33 -10.64
CA MET A 522 -21.55 16.08 -11.87
C MET A 522 -21.25 17.55 -11.57
N ASN A 523 -20.22 18.08 -12.25
CA ASN A 523 -19.62 19.41 -12.08
C ASN A 523 -18.73 19.60 -10.85
N ASP A 524 -18.45 18.58 -10.03
CA ASP A 524 -17.34 18.68 -9.06
C ASP A 524 -15.98 18.64 -9.78
N VAL A 525 -15.15 19.66 -9.55
CA VAL A 525 -13.83 19.80 -10.17
C VAL A 525 -12.84 18.67 -9.81
N HIS A 526 -13.06 17.97 -8.69
CA HIS A 526 -12.28 16.83 -8.23
C HIS A 526 -12.85 15.48 -8.72
N GLU A 527 -14.06 15.46 -9.28
CA GLU A 527 -14.71 14.25 -9.82
C GLU A 527 -14.96 14.31 -11.33
N ASN A 528 -14.61 15.42 -11.97
CA ASN A 528 -14.44 15.51 -13.42
C ASN A 528 -13.56 14.36 -13.93
N ASN A 529 -14.14 13.53 -14.80
CA ASN A 529 -13.53 12.31 -15.38
C ASN A 529 -13.31 11.13 -14.38
N VAL A 530 -13.89 11.15 -13.18
CA VAL A 530 -13.99 10.00 -12.27
C VAL A 530 -15.19 9.13 -12.67
N ASP A 531 -15.03 7.80 -12.67
CA ASP A 531 -16.11 6.85 -12.97
C ASP A 531 -16.91 6.45 -11.73
N ILE A 532 -16.27 6.39 -10.57
CA ILE A 532 -16.87 5.90 -9.32
C ILE A 532 -16.11 6.43 -8.10
N VAL A 533 -16.86 6.83 -7.07
CA VAL A 533 -16.33 7.25 -5.77
C VAL A 533 -16.47 6.09 -4.79
N VAL A 534 -15.47 5.86 -3.93
CA VAL A 534 -15.40 4.63 -3.12
C VAL A 534 -14.91 4.86 -1.69
N HIS A 535 -15.53 4.15 -0.76
CA HIS A 535 -15.23 4.17 0.66
C HIS A 535 -15.18 2.73 1.17
N ALA A 536 -13.96 2.19 1.25
CA ALA A 536 -13.70 0.82 1.68
C ALA A 536 -13.45 0.76 3.20
N LEU A 537 -14.07 -0.19 3.89
CA LEU A 537 -13.84 -0.45 5.31
C LEU A 537 -12.97 -1.70 5.50
N SER A 538 -12.18 -1.71 6.57
CA SER A 538 -11.32 -2.84 6.93
C SER A 538 -11.13 -2.89 8.44
N MET A 539 -11.50 -4.00 9.08
CA MET A 539 -11.49 -4.15 10.55
C MET A 539 -12.39 -3.10 11.24
N GLY A 540 -13.59 -2.87 10.71
CA GLY A 540 -14.53 -1.83 11.17
C GLY A 540 -14.19 -0.39 10.71
N THR A 541 -12.91 -0.02 10.69
CA THR A 541 -12.45 1.34 10.36
C THR A 541 -12.52 1.69 8.87
N LEU A 542 -12.84 2.96 8.57
CA LEU A 542 -12.81 3.53 7.22
C LEU A 542 -11.36 3.67 6.72
N HIS A 543 -11.06 3.07 5.57
CA HIS A 543 -9.71 3.05 5.02
C HIS A 543 -9.37 4.39 4.34
N LYS A 544 -8.20 4.97 4.67
CA LYS A 544 -7.77 6.31 4.20
C LYS A 544 -7.51 6.41 2.68
N ALA A 545 -7.52 5.29 1.98
CA ALA A 545 -7.45 5.17 0.51
C ALA A 545 -8.34 3.98 0.08
N ILE A 546 -8.03 3.26 -1.00
CA ILE A 546 -8.59 1.92 -1.25
C ILE A 546 -7.55 0.82 -0.98
N PRO A 547 -7.87 -0.27 -0.26
CA PRO A 547 -7.01 -1.45 -0.20
C PRO A 547 -6.86 -2.02 -1.61
N MET A 548 -5.64 -2.30 -2.07
CA MET A 548 -5.40 -2.64 -3.49
C MET A 548 -6.22 -3.85 -3.95
N THR A 549 -6.41 -4.87 -3.10
CA THR A 549 -7.24 -6.04 -3.42
C THR A 549 -8.72 -5.72 -3.57
N VAL A 550 -9.24 -4.72 -2.84
CA VAL A 550 -10.60 -4.19 -3.01
C VAL A 550 -10.71 -3.39 -4.33
N GLY A 551 -9.65 -2.65 -4.70
CA GLY A 551 -9.58 -1.97 -5.99
C GLY A 551 -9.55 -2.93 -7.19
N LEU A 552 -8.82 -4.04 -7.06
CA LEU A 552 -8.80 -5.12 -8.06
C LEU A 552 -10.16 -5.84 -8.13
N ALA A 553 -10.78 -6.16 -6.98
CA ALA A 553 -12.12 -6.72 -6.93
C ALA A 553 -13.16 -5.78 -7.58
N LEU A 554 -13.02 -4.46 -7.43
CA LEU A 554 -13.87 -3.46 -8.07
C LEU A 554 -13.63 -3.42 -9.58
N GLY A 555 -12.38 -3.38 -10.03
CA GLY A 555 -12.02 -3.42 -11.45
C GLY A 555 -12.58 -4.65 -12.17
N VAL A 556 -12.63 -5.80 -11.49
CA VAL A 556 -13.30 -7.01 -11.96
C VAL A 556 -14.82 -6.86 -11.94
N ALA A 557 -15.40 -6.45 -10.81
CA ALA A 557 -16.85 -6.28 -10.65
C ALA A 557 -17.43 -5.33 -11.72
N ALA A 558 -16.75 -4.22 -12.01
CA ALA A 558 -17.12 -3.23 -13.02
C ALA A 558 -17.10 -3.76 -14.46
N GLY A 559 -16.41 -4.86 -14.74
CA GLY A 559 -16.47 -5.57 -16.02
C GLY A 559 -17.62 -6.59 -16.08
N ILE A 560 -18.12 -7.07 -14.94
CA ILE A 560 -19.21 -8.05 -14.88
C ILE A 560 -20.56 -7.34 -15.02
N LYS A 561 -21.18 -7.48 -16.21
CA LYS A 561 -22.51 -6.93 -16.49
C LYS A 561 -23.52 -7.29 -15.40
N GLY A 562 -24.20 -6.27 -14.86
CA GLY A 562 -25.27 -6.42 -13.89
C GLY A 562 -24.83 -6.43 -12.42
N THR A 563 -23.54 -6.29 -12.09
CA THR A 563 -23.16 -5.95 -10.71
C THR A 563 -23.56 -4.52 -10.37
N VAL A 564 -23.69 -4.20 -9.08
CA VAL A 564 -23.93 -2.81 -8.63
C VAL A 564 -22.77 -1.88 -9.04
N VAL A 565 -21.55 -2.41 -9.10
CA VAL A 565 -20.36 -1.67 -9.56
C VAL A 565 -20.45 -1.35 -11.07
N TRP A 566 -20.82 -2.35 -11.89
CA TRP A 566 -21.01 -2.15 -13.33
C TRP A 566 -22.12 -1.14 -13.61
N ASP A 567 -23.22 -1.19 -12.87
CA ASP A 567 -24.35 -0.27 -13.03
C ASP A 567 -23.97 1.18 -12.66
N VAL A 568 -23.28 1.40 -11.52
CA VAL A 568 -22.76 2.73 -11.16
C VAL A 568 -21.78 3.24 -12.22
N VAL A 569 -20.75 2.46 -12.58
CA VAL A 569 -19.75 2.88 -13.60
C VAL A 569 -20.42 3.18 -14.95
N ARG A 570 -21.40 2.36 -15.37
CA ARG A 570 -22.20 2.59 -16.57
C ARG A 570 -22.96 3.91 -16.48
N LYS A 571 -23.70 4.15 -15.39
CA LYS A 571 -24.48 5.39 -15.18
C LYS A 571 -23.58 6.62 -15.26
N SER A 572 -22.45 6.62 -14.55
CA SER A 572 -21.44 7.69 -14.60
C SER A 572 -20.94 7.96 -16.03
N ARG A 573 -20.51 6.91 -16.74
CA ARG A 573 -19.98 7.06 -18.11
C ARG A 573 -21.04 7.52 -19.11
N THR A 574 -22.27 7.00 -19.00
CA THR A 574 -23.42 7.41 -19.82
C THR A 574 -23.72 8.90 -19.61
N ALA A 575 -23.81 9.35 -18.34
CA ALA A 575 -24.11 10.73 -17.98
C ALA A 575 -23.03 11.72 -18.47
N ARG A 576 -21.74 11.39 -18.32
CA ARG A 576 -20.63 12.22 -18.83
C ARG A 576 -20.55 12.26 -20.37
N ALA A 577 -20.91 11.17 -21.04
CA ALA A 577 -20.73 11.05 -22.50
C ALA A 577 -21.88 11.64 -23.32
N GLY A 578 -23.08 11.79 -22.74
CA GLY A 578 -24.29 12.15 -23.48
C GLY A 578 -24.76 11.07 -24.48
N ILE A 579 -24.17 9.87 -24.41
CA ILE A 579 -24.37 8.76 -25.35
C ILE A 579 -25.03 7.60 -24.58
N SER A 580 -26.17 7.12 -25.07
CA SER A 580 -26.95 6.03 -24.46
C SER A 580 -26.38 4.62 -24.73
N ASP A 581 -25.45 4.49 -25.67
CA ASP A 581 -24.95 3.20 -26.13
C ASP A 581 -24.00 2.54 -25.12
N ALA A 582 -24.30 1.28 -24.81
CA ALA A 582 -23.49 0.41 -23.95
C ALA A 582 -22.12 0.07 -24.56
N ALA A 583 -22.01 0.00 -25.89
CA ALA A 583 -20.79 -0.46 -26.56
C ALA A 583 -19.64 0.54 -26.43
N ALA A 584 -19.93 1.85 -26.48
CA ALA A 584 -18.95 2.93 -26.35
C ALA A 584 -18.29 3.06 -24.97
N ILE A 585 -18.76 2.28 -23.98
CA ILE A 585 -18.31 2.29 -22.57
C ILE A 585 -17.22 1.24 -22.28
N GLY A 586 -16.99 0.30 -23.21
CA GLY A 586 -16.04 -0.82 -23.08
C GLY A 586 -14.55 -0.44 -23.04
N ASP A 587 -13.71 -1.43 -22.68
CA ASP A 587 -12.23 -1.46 -22.69
C ASP A 587 -11.44 -0.37 -21.93
N LYS A 588 -12.10 0.65 -21.38
CA LYS A 588 -11.43 1.70 -20.59
C LYS A 588 -11.38 1.35 -19.11
N LEU A 589 -10.17 1.42 -18.55
CA LEU A 589 -9.89 1.35 -17.10
C LEU A 589 -10.88 2.21 -16.30
N VAL A 590 -11.36 1.68 -15.19
CA VAL A 590 -12.26 2.36 -14.25
C VAL A 590 -11.46 3.33 -13.40
N ARG A 591 -11.78 4.61 -13.49
CA ARG A 591 -11.18 5.65 -12.64
C ARG A 591 -11.89 5.74 -11.30
N ILE A 592 -11.25 5.23 -10.26
CA ILE A 592 -11.71 5.27 -8.88
C ILE A 592 -11.24 6.56 -8.20
N ARG A 593 -12.16 7.28 -7.53
CA ARG A 593 -11.83 8.27 -6.50
C ARG A 593 -12.00 7.64 -5.11
N HIS A 594 -10.91 7.55 -4.35
CA HIS A 594 -10.88 7.16 -2.94
C HIS A 594 -10.38 8.33 -2.09
N PRO A 595 -10.44 8.32 -0.74
CA PRO A 595 -10.15 9.54 0.05
C PRO A 595 -8.78 10.17 -0.25
N SER A 596 -7.67 9.41 -0.20
CA SER A 596 -6.33 9.89 -0.58
C SER A 596 -6.10 10.31 -2.05
N GLY A 597 -7.06 10.14 -2.98
CA GLY A 597 -6.89 10.56 -4.39
C GLY A 597 -7.51 9.59 -5.41
N ILE A 598 -6.85 9.44 -6.56
CA ILE A 598 -7.34 8.66 -7.70
C ILE A 598 -6.45 7.44 -7.99
N VAL A 599 -7.07 6.34 -8.43
CA VAL A 599 -6.41 5.17 -9.00
C VAL A 599 -7.22 4.61 -10.18
N ASP A 600 -6.53 4.19 -11.24
CA ASP A 600 -7.16 3.52 -12.40
C ASP A 600 -6.99 1.99 -12.27
N VAL A 601 -8.08 1.25 -12.43
CA VAL A 601 -8.12 -0.23 -12.34
C VAL A 601 -8.89 -0.85 -13.52
N GLY A 602 -8.82 -2.17 -13.68
CA GLY A 602 -9.65 -2.88 -14.65
C GLY A 602 -9.50 -4.39 -14.53
N ALA A 603 -9.97 -5.12 -15.54
CA ALA A 603 -9.80 -6.56 -15.65
C ALA A 603 -9.83 -6.99 -17.12
N ASP A 604 -9.13 -8.07 -17.43
CA ASP A 604 -9.30 -8.82 -18.67
C ASP A 604 -10.31 -9.95 -18.42
N ILE A 605 -11.43 -9.94 -19.16
CA ILE A 605 -12.58 -10.81 -18.94
C ILE A 605 -13.04 -11.42 -20.27
N GLU A 606 -12.95 -12.74 -20.36
CA GLU A 606 -13.50 -13.54 -21.45
C GLU A 606 -14.89 -14.09 -21.06
N TYR A 607 -15.82 -14.10 -22.01
CA TYR A 607 -17.10 -14.79 -21.88
C TYR A 607 -17.06 -16.06 -22.72
N VAL A 608 -17.15 -17.21 -22.06
CA VAL A 608 -17.18 -18.52 -22.72
C VAL A 608 -18.65 -18.98 -22.75
N ASP A 609 -19.20 -19.14 -23.96
CA ASP A 609 -20.52 -19.74 -24.17
C ASP A 609 -20.37 -21.25 -24.33
N GLU A 610 -20.70 -21.99 -23.28
CA GLU A 610 -20.76 -23.46 -23.29
C GLU A 610 -22.18 -23.90 -23.68
N VAL A 611 -22.27 -25.01 -24.42
CA VAL A 611 -23.55 -25.66 -24.75
C VAL A 611 -23.53 -27.05 -24.13
N ASP A 612 -24.53 -27.36 -23.31
CA ASP A 612 -24.61 -28.66 -22.66
C ASP A 612 -25.11 -29.77 -23.62
N GLY A 613 -25.16 -31.01 -23.13
CA GLY A 613 -25.63 -32.16 -23.92
C GLY A 613 -27.11 -32.11 -24.33
N ASN A 614 -27.89 -31.19 -23.75
CA ASN A 614 -29.32 -30.97 -24.03
C ASN A 614 -29.56 -29.75 -24.96
N GLY A 615 -28.52 -28.96 -25.24
CA GLY A 615 -28.60 -27.73 -26.03
C GLY A 615 -28.77 -26.44 -25.22
N GLU A 616 -28.74 -26.50 -23.89
CA GLU A 616 -28.81 -25.34 -23.00
C GLU A 616 -27.49 -24.55 -23.03
N LYS A 617 -27.59 -23.22 -23.14
CA LYS A 617 -26.42 -22.33 -23.27
C LYS A 617 -26.06 -21.68 -21.94
N THR A 618 -24.92 -22.08 -21.38
CA THR A 618 -24.35 -21.48 -20.16
C THR A 618 -23.23 -20.50 -20.52
N ARG A 619 -23.36 -19.24 -20.13
CA ARG A 619 -22.29 -18.23 -20.28
C ARG A 619 -21.43 -18.15 -19.02
N THR A 620 -20.24 -18.74 -19.10
CA THR A 620 -19.22 -18.66 -18.04
C THR A 620 -18.41 -17.37 -18.18
N THR A 621 -18.14 -16.67 -17.06
CA THR A 621 -17.32 -15.46 -17.02
C THR A 621 -15.92 -15.81 -16.50
N VAL A 622 -14.89 -15.68 -17.35
CA VAL A 622 -13.50 -16.05 -17.06
C VAL A 622 -12.64 -14.80 -16.94
N VAL A 623 -12.19 -14.48 -15.73
CA VAL A 623 -11.31 -13.33 -15.47
C VAL A 623 -9.85 -13.77 -15.63
N LYS A 624 -9.19 -13.31 -16.69
CA LYS A 624 -7.79 -13.63 -17.00
C LYS A 624 -6.82 -12.87 -16.10
N SER A 625 -7.05 -11.57 -15.91
CA SER A 625 -6.28 -10.71 -15.00
C SER A 625 -7.13 -9.62 -14.36
N ALA A 626 -6.71 -9.14 -13.19
CA ALA A 626 -7.16 -7.88 -12.61
C ALA A 626 -6.01 -6.86 -12.66
N LYS A 627 -6.27 -5.66 -13.19
CA LYS A 627 -5.28 -4.64 -13.54
C LYS A 627 -5.36 -3.44 -12.59
N VAL A 628 -4.21 -2.87 -12.23
CA VAL A 628 -4.08 -1.58 -11.54
C VAL A 628 -2.92 -0.77 -12.11
N VAL A 629 -3.16 0.52 -12.38
CA VAL A 629 -2.11 1.43 -12.82
C VAL A 629 -1.23 1.85 -11.64
N ARG A 630 0.07 1.78 -11.87
CA ARG A 630 1.14 2.18 -10.96
C ARG A 630 2.20 2.98 -11.70
N THR A 631 3.12 3.56 -10.95
CA THR A 631 4.35 4.15 -11.47
C THR A 631 5.51 3.72 -10.57
N GLY A 632 6.70 3.64 -11.15
CA GLY A 632 7.94 3.30 -10.45
C GLY A 632 9.00 4.39 -10.60
N ARG A 633 10.06 4.33 -9.79
CA ARG A 633 11.34 5.04 -10.03
C ARG A 633 12.48 4.34 -9.29
N ARG A 634 13.52 3.91 -10.01
CA ARG A 634 14.83 3.57 -9.41
C ARG A 634 15.40 4.86 -8.79
N LEU A 635 15.64 4.84 -7.48
CA LEU A 635 16.13 5.99 -6.71
C LEU A 635 17.66 5.94 -6.58
N MET A 636 18.20 4.74 -6.36
CA MET A 636 19.64 4.46 -6.29
C MET A 636 19.91 3.04 -6.78
N ARG A 637 21.11 2.80 -7.34
CA ARG A 637 21.68 1.48 -7.65
C ARG A 637 23.14 1.51 -7.23
N GLY A 638 23.62 0.46 -6.59
CA GLY A 638 24.97 0.40 -6.02
C GLY A 638 25.10 -0.82 -5.13
N GLU A 639 25.76 -0.65 -3.99
CA GLU A 639 25.93 -1.69 -2.97
C GLU A 639 25.40 -1.18 -1.61
N VAL A 640 25.00 -2.09 -0.72
CA VAL A 640 24.47 -1.78 0.61
C VAL A 640 25.20 -2.58 1.69
N TRP A 641 25.66 -1.88 2.73
CA TRP A 641 26.27 -2.47 3.92
C TRP A 641 25.20 -2.92 4.92
N TRP A 642 25.54 -3.89 5.76
CA TRP A 642 24.63 -4.54 6.72
C TRP A 642 25.37 -5.13 7.93
#